data_AF-A0A2X2XQC3-F1
#
_entry.id   AF-A0A2X2XQC3-F1
#
_cell.length_a   1.000
_cell.length_b   1.000
_cell.length_c   1.000
_cell.angle_alpha   90.00
_cell.angle_beta   90.00
_cell.angle_gamma   90.00
#
_symmetry.space_group_name_H-M   'P 1'
#
loop_
_entity.id
_entity.type
_entity.pdbx_description
1 polymer ?
#
loop_
_entity_poly.entity_id
_entity_poly.type
_entity_poly.pdbx_seq_one_letter_code
_entity_poly.pdbx_strand_id
1 'polypeptide(L)'
;MNKVFKVIWNSRLNIFVVASELARGYCKSTAGSTSFGSLLKYPLMSALAVSISCILTTGTFAADLQVYDFSPQDPFEEIISGSTHLTGGFSGIQRGETGYTWTTLGQAREDGLITGDSGQWVDKDIFRMGSQTKSINYTDPVTGSTVTMKVYDNNDMQTEAAKDFRVVVSQPVGKDGQYVDRNLYQVGAGASLDVDVGQKTGNWVGAADNQFNVIMKSSVNTQNLSSAYHVTNGGSLNYQSKTVVQLGNSDNNIKDASNALAWMTAADFVGEFDSVIGKQNITNIDEFKAYNDALIQALQDGQIQLTEAQYADELNKARDTSLHGIFADTGSIAADDAIRAFVNRDAVSYIHGVGSGTNVVIDKDANIQLVGSDATVVNLENGARLTNNGTLGTAGNTYRGAYIIAARNTSFVDNNGVIDAGTNPEMADFFSSGAAGVAQGAHTAILANGSSVINNNSSGVINVAARGNYYGNTGVLMSGNATLNNDGAINIAASNEANSILGNGANIGVVTQQNTTFNNRGTLYIGRLAQRAPDDANTDIAIKQQSIGVHLYGNGTYNGSDTSQIIIGSKVQNATAIDVGGNATLDQKGSININGAVTGESVSSNIGIIARAGTQAAKVVHDGIINLNGLNSTGIQVLENGQITSSGTININGGLDPVTHYANYGIYVQGEKALAILSGTVNLSGDGAIGVHARDKGEIDVTENGTVNFKDGVNQTGYYIFGAGSTIKNAASSVQDASTQNATLYRVDGGASFYGSADSSAQLNASGDGATIIRTTGAGSHFDSGKLALSVTGTGATGIRIEGGATGEITSDAVIVRVAGKDTTAGIVDGNYYNLDGSVNDAQKGDSVLTSYAVLETANTADGAFGYIARNGGRLIHEGSINFTADNSTGILVDGGILENHSDVTVNGVAVNIQGANSEVTNSGVVTATDGQAAYLVGNNATLALNGNGETRAAGTAHGILLDTGAKGLTVDGATITMDSAGSGNAIENKAAISGIQLKNTTINVGNGVGVHTGASMAQTNSGTININGSGTGILFENVADGSDTDQTLDMSDSRDLVINVNGAQGNGIITRASTDLKTGASVNVLDSDGKSALVVQGTTKNVEQSGKLISVSDKAAVVDLNNGVLESFINKGDILALDASHTALEMNSGNGITFTNASGGKYCRSGESA
;
A
#
# COMPACT_ATOMS: atom_id res chain seq x y z
N MET A 1 43.06 7.14 3.69
CA MET A 1 44.50 7.12 4.05
C MET A 1 44.79 5.84 4.82
N ASN A 2 45.87 5.13 4.48
CA ASN A 2 46.11 3.78 4.98
C ASN A 2 46.65 3.82 6.42
N LYS A 3 46.09 2.99 7.32
CA LYS A 3 46.65 2.69 8.65
C LYS A 3 47.20 1.27 8.61
N VAL A 4 48.51 1.10 8.78
CA VAL A 4 49.15 -0.22 8.72
C VAL A 4 49.23 -0.82 10.11
N PHE A 5 48.82 -2.08 10.22
CA PHE A 5 48.80 -2.86 11.46
C PHE A 5 49.12 -4.31 11.13
N LYS A 6 49.70 -5.04 12.10
CA LYS A 6 50.02 -6.46 11.97
C LYS A 6 49.36 -7.29 13.05
N VAL A 7 49.07 -8.54 12.72
CA VAL A 7 48.50 -9.53 13.65
C VAL A 7 49.64 -10.40 14.19
N ILE A 8 49.68 -10.65 15.50
CA ILE A 8 50.68 -11.50 16.16
C ILE A 8 50.02 -12.48 17.13
N TRP A 9 50.58 -13.69 17.26
CA TRP A 9 50.12 -14.70 18.21
C TRP A 9 50.63 -14.41 19.63
N ASN A 10 49.74 -14.46 20.62
CA ASN A 10 50.10 -14.33 22.04
C ASN A 10 49.93 -15.68 22.76
N SER A 11 51.05 -16.41 22.92
CA SER A 11 51.09 -17.74 23.56
C SER A 11 50.78 -17.76 25.06
N ARG A 12 50.59 -16.61 25.72
CA ARG A 12 50.12 -16.55 27.11
C ARG A 12 48.61 -16.37 27.23
N LEU A 13 47.93 -16.01 26.13
CA LEU A 13 46.48 -15.84 26.05
C LEU A 13 45.81 -16.74 25.00
N ASN A 14 46.59 -17.49 24.21
CA ASN A 14 46.16 -18.34 23.09
C ASN A 14 45.22 -17.65 22.09
N ILE A 15 45.48 -16.37 21.81
CA ILE A 15 44.77 -15.58 20.80
C ILE A 15 45.73 -14.79 19.92
N PHE A 16 45.26 -14.47 18.72
CA PHE A 16 45.88 -13.46 17.86
C PHE A 16 45.47 -12.05 18.31
N VAL A 17 46.42 -11.11 18.33
CA VAL A 17 46.19 -9.70 18.70
C VAL A 17 46.72 -8.76 17.62
N VAL A 18 46.02 -7.65 17.40
CA VAL A 18 46.37 -6.63 16.40
C VAL A 18 47.25 -5.55 17.04
N ALA A 19 48.36 -5.21 16.39
CA ALA A 19 49.31 -4.20 16.86
C ALA A 19 49.67 -3.19 15.76
N SER A 20 49.80 -1.92 16.14
CA SER A 20 50.28 -0.84 15.27
C SER A 20 51.77 -1.00 14.94
N GLU A 21 52.16 -0.75 13.69
CA GLU A 21 53.56 -0.83 13.27
C GLU A 21 54.45 0.29 13.83
N LEU A 22 53.85 1.37 14.36
CA LEU A 22 54.59 2.53 14.87
C LEU A 22 55.09 2.38 16.33
N ALA A 23 54.84 1.25 16.99
CA ALA A 23 55.30 0.99 18.35
C ALA A 23 56.83 0.75 18.41
N ARG A 24 57.59 1.74 18.92
CA ARG A 24 59.04 1.64 19.16
C ARG A 24 59.38 1.73 20.65
N GLY A 25 60.19 0.78 21.12
CA GLY A 25 60.76 0.75 22.49
C GLY A 25 60.27 -0.46 23.31
N TYR A 26 61.11 -1.36 23.82
CA TYR A 26 62.57 -1.48 23.70
C TYR A 26 62.96 -2.95 23.47
N CYS A 27 63.79 -3.20 22.46
CA CYS A 27 64.55 -4.45 22.35
C CYS A 27 66.00 -4.18 22.77
N LYS A 28 66.49 -4.88 23.79
CA LYS A 28 67.93 -5.09 24.00
C LYS A 28 68.24 -6.54 23.66
N SER A 29 68.96 -6.76 22.56
CA SER A 29 69.50 -8.05 22.19
C SER A 29 70.87 -8.26 22.82
N THR A 30 71.17 -9.49 23.21
CA THR A 30 72.55 -9.98 23.29
C THR A 30 72.52 -11.47 23.00
N ALA A 31 73.14 -11.90 21.90
CA ALA A 31 73.26 -13.30 21.55
C ALA A 31 74.52 -13.89 22.19
N GLY A 32 74.47 -15.15 22.59
CA GLY A 32 75.61 -15.90 23.13
C GLY A 32 75.30 -17.39 23.15
N SER A 33 76.06 -18.18 22.42
CA SER A 33 75.77 -19.59 22.15
C SER A 33 76.65 -20.55 22.94
N THR A 34 76.11 -21.75 23.21
CA THR A 34 76.82 -23.04 23.29
C THR A 34 77.94 -23.25 24.33
N SER A 35 77.56 -23.95 25.41
CA SER A 35 78.03 -25.32 25.74
C SER A 35 79.30 -25.59 26.60
N PHE A 36 79.25 -26.74 27.30
CA PHE A 36 80.32 -27.53 27.94
C PHE A 36 81.17 -26.91 29.08
N GLY A 37 81.68 -27.76 30.01
CA GLY A 37 82.86 -27.40 30.84
C GLY A 37 82.76 -27.54 32.37
N SER A 38 82.34 -28.71 32.86
CA SER A 38 82.34 -29.19 34.27
C SER A 38 83.62 -29.02 35.14
N LEU A 39 83.48 -29.25 36.47
CA LEU A 39 84.52 -29.33 37.56
C LEU A 39 85.08 -27.96 38.03
N LEU A 40 85.29 -27.59 39.31
CA LEU A 40 85.09 -28.12 40.70
C LEU A 40 85.04 -26.88 41.68
N LYS A 41 85.00 -26.89 43.04
CA LYS A 41 85.21 -27.91 44.11
C LYS A 41 84.49 -27.54 45.44
N TYR A 42 84.59 -28.46 46.41
CA TYR A 42 84.20 -28.46 47.85
C TYR A 42 84.84 -27.38 48.75
N PRO A 43 84.24 -27.00 49.93
CA PRO A 43 84.12 -27.87 51.13
C PRO A 43 82.75 -27.96 51.86
N LEU A 44 82.68 -28.97 52.75
CA LEU A 44 81.87 -29.23 53.97
C LEU A 44 80.76 -28.20 54.38
N MET A 45 79.60 -28.55 54.96
CA MET A 45 79.02 -29.81 55.51
C MET A 45 77.48 -29.59 55.79
N SER A 46 76.64 -30.50 56.31
CA SER A 46 76.77 -31.89 56.79
C SER A 46 75.57 -32.80 56.38
N ALA A 47 74.63 -33.14 57.28
CA ALA A 47 73.51 -34.08 57.03
C ALA A 47 72.29 -33.91 57.97
N LEU A 48 71.08 -33.90 57.39
CA LEU A 48 69.80 -34.49 57.82
C LEU A 48 68.73 -34.08 56.76
N ALA A 49 67.78 -34.88 56.30
CA ALA A 49 67.45 -36.29 56.57
C ALA A 49 67.01 -37.02 55.27
N VAL A 50 66.99 -38.35 55.30
CA VAL A 50 66.45 -39.25 54.25
C VAL A 50 65.18 -39.92 54.79
N SER A 51 64.31 -40.40 53.89
CA SER A 51 62.97 -40.98 54.13
C SER A 51 61.95 -39.95 54.66
N ILE A 52 60.73 -39.87 54.13
CA ILE A 52 59.93 -40.89 53.44
C ILE A 52 59.67 -40.56 51.95
N SER A 53 59.56 -41.60 51.12
CA SER A 53 58.94 -41.55 49.80
C SER A 53 57.77 -42.53 49.74
N CYS A 54 56.80 -42.27 48.84
CA CYS A 54 55.52 -42.96 48.69
C CYS A 54 54.49 -42.68 49.80
N ILE A 55 53.45 -41.90 49.45
CA ILE A 55 52.02 -42.09 49.73
C ILE A 55 51.25 -40.84 49.24
N LEU A 56 50.01 -41.02 48.75
CA LEU A 56 49.08 -39.97 48.29
C LEU A 56 49.53 -39.07 47.11
N THR A 57 49.64 -39.65 45.91
CA THR A 57 49.08 -38.98 44.71
C THR A 57 47.65 -39.48 44.51
N THR A 58 46.67 -38.82 45.14
CA THR A 58 45.26 -39.11 44.89
C THR A 58 44.89 -38.60 43.50
N GLY A 59 44.56 -39.51 42.58
CA GLY A 59 43.70 -39.16 41.46
C GLY A 59 42.37 -38.70 42.04
N THR A 60 41.95 -37.47 41.75
CA THR A 60 40.63 -36.96 42.14
C THR A 60 39.59 -37.56 41.19
N PHE A 61 39.18 -38.80 41.49
CA PHE A 61 37.91 -39.32 41.02
C PHE A 61 36.79 -38.41 41.53
N ALA A 62 35.78 -38.15 40.70
CA ALA A 62 34.58 -37.49 41.17
C ALA A 62 33.87 -38.37 42.22
N ALA A 63 33.19 -37.73 43.17
CA ALA A 63 32.41 -38.46 44.17
C ALA A 63 31.05 -38.87 43.60
N ASP A 64 30.70 -40.14 43.70
CA ASP A 64 29.35 -40.62 43.38
C ASP A 64 28.40 -40.26 44.54
N LEU A 65 27.35 -39.50 44.23
CA LEU A 65 26.30 -39.06 45.13
C LEU A 65 24.96 -39.67 44.68
N GLN A 66 24.12 -40.10 45.63
CA GLN A 66 22.74 -40.49 45.33
C GLN A 66 21.80 -39.30 45.55
N VAL A 67 20.68 -39.26 44.82
CA VAL A 67 19.56 -38.37 45.13
C VAL A 67 19.10 -38.60 46.57
N TYR A 68 18.90 -37.50 47.32
CA TYR A 68 18.41 -37.53 48.70
C TYR A 68 16.87 -37.46 48.75
N ASP A 69 16.28 -38.16 49.72
CA ASP A 69 14.82 -38.25 49.94
C ASP A 69 14.28 -36.99 50.66
N PHE A 70 14.36 -35.84 49.99
CA PHE A 70 13.93 -34.55 50.56
C PHE A 70 12.45 -34.56 50.98
N SER A 71 12.15 -33.87 52.08
CA SER A 71 10.79 -33.56 52.53
C SER A 71 10.68 -32.08 52.95
N PRO A 72 9.49 -31.44 52.92
CA PRO A 72 9.37 -30.02 53.27
C PRO A 72 9.72 -29.72 54.74
N GLN A 73 9.52 -30.71 55.62
CA GLN A 73 9.84 -30.62 57.04
C GLN A 73 11.35 -30.82 57.32
N ASP A 74 12.13 -31.27 56.34
CA ASP A 74 13.58 -31.41 56.44
C ASP A 74 14.27 -30.07 56.08
N PRO A 75 15.09 -29.50 56.97
CA PRO A 75 15.92 -28.34 56.65
C PRO A 75 17.23 -28.69 55.91
N PHE A 76 17.45 -29.95 55.53
CA PHE A 76 18.66 -30.38 54.81
C PHE A 76 18.77 -29.78 53.40
N GLU A 77 19.98 -29.35 53.06
CA GLU A 77 20.40 -28.90 51.72
C GLU A 77 21.80 -29.46 51.47
N GLU A 78 22.02 -30.04 50.29
CA GLU A 78 23.25 -30.74 49.92
C GLU A 78 24.29 -29.75 49.35
N ILE A 79 25.52 -29.76 49.86
CA ILE A 79 26.55 -28.77 49.53
C ILE A 79 27.68 -29.45 48.73
N ILE A 80 27.64 -29.26 47.42
CA ILE A 80 28.58 -29.90 46.49
C ILE A 80 29.97 -29.28 46.63
N SER A 81 30.99 -30.14 46.74
CA SER A 81 32.40 -29.74 46.84
C SER A 81 33.30 -30.60 45.96
N GLY A 82 34.21 -29.96 45.23
CA GLY A 82 34.98 -30.63 44.18
C GLY A 82 34.10 -31.07 43.01
N SER A 83 34.41 -32.21 42.40
CA SER A 83 33.61 -32.79 41.31
C SER A 83 32.78 -33.96 41.81
N THR A 84 31.49 -33.98 41.44
CA THR A 84 30.49 -34.92 41.95
C THR A 84 29.56 -35.38 40.82
N HIS A 85 29.26 -36.68 40.78
CA HIS A 85 28.24 -37.27 39.91
C HIS A 85 26.99 -37.57 40.75
N LEU A 86 25.88 -36.87 40.51
CA LEU A 86 24.58 -37.15 41.11
C LEU A 86 23.86 -38.22 40.29
N THR A 87 23.51 -39.33 40.93
CA THR A 87 22.86 -40.50 40.33
C THR A 87 21.69 -41.02 41.17
N GLY A 88 20.90 -41.96 40.64
CA GLY A 88 19.68 -42.45 41.27
C GLY A 88 18.42 -41.93 40.58
N GLY A 89 17.38 -41.57 41.33
CA GLY A 89 16.10 -41.11 40.80
C GLY A 89 15.32 -40.25 41.80
N PHE A 90 14.37 -39.46 41.31
CA PHE A 90 13.60 -38.51 42.13
C PHE A 90 12.43 -39.13 42.92
N SER A 91 12.19 -40.44 42.82
CA SER A 91 11.01 -41.11 43.38
C SER A 91 10.88 -41.06 44.91
N GLY A 92 11.96 -40.75 45.63
CA GLY A 92 11.97 -40.57 47.09
C GLY A 92 11.67 -39.15 47.57
N ILE A 93 11.68 -38.16 46.68
CA ILE A 93 11.40 -36.75 47.03
C ILE A 93 9.90 -36.57 47.30
N GLN A 94 9.57 -36.01 48.46
CA GLN A 94 8.19 -35.75 48.85
C GLN A 94 7.70 -34.42 48.28
N ARG A 95 6.47 -34.40 47.76
CA ARG A 95 5.91 -33.22 47.08
C ARG A 95 5.61 -32.03 47.98
N GLY A 96 5.28 -32.28 49.25
CA GLY A 96 4.63 -31.31 50.11
C GLY A 96 3.12 -31.21 49.88
N GLU A 97 2.44 -30.58 50.83
CA GLU A 97 0.98 -30.54 50.89
C GLU A 97 0.40 -29.50 49.92
N THR A 98 -0.68 -29.86 49.23
CA THR A 98 -1.36 -28.96 48.28
C THR A 98 -2.08 -27.85 49.06
N GLY A 99 -1.67 -26.60 48.84
CA GLY A 99 -2.16 -25.43 49.59
C GLY A 99 -3.57 -24.95 49.23
N TYR A 100 -4.39 -25.81 48.61
CA TYR A 100 -5.67 -25.42 48.02
C TYR A 100 -6.63 -26.58 47.76
N THR A 101 -7.90 -26.23 47.57
CA THR A 101 -8.92 -27.11 47.01
C THR A 101 -9.79 -26.40 45.97
N TRP A 102 -10.45 -27.17 45.10
CA TRP A 102 -11.35 -26.66 44.07
C TRP A 102 -12.81 -26.71 44.54
N THR A 103 -13.52 -25.59 44.44
CA THR A 103 -14.94 -25.45 44.78
C THR A 103 -15.66 -24.58 43.73
N THR A 104 -16.92 -24.20 43.94
CA THR A 104 -17.60 -23.15 43.15
C THR A 104 -17.74 -21.87 43.97
N LEU A 105 -17.95 -20.72 43.33
CA LEU A 105 -18.22 -19.46 44.05
C LEU A 105 -19.47 -19.55 44.94
N GLY A 106 -20.49 -20.30 44.51
CA GLY A 106 -21.70 -20.56 45.29
C GLY A 106 -21.38 -21.31 46.58
N GLN A 107 -20.70 -22.45 46.48
CA GLN A 107 -20.30 -23.25 47.65
C GLN A 107 -19.33 -22.49 48.56
N ALA A 108 -18.34 -21.78 48.00
CA ALA A 108 -17.42 -20.95 48.79
C ALA A 108 -18.16 -19.84 49.58
N ARG A 109 -19.28 -19.32 49.06
CA ARG A 109 -20.13 -18.37 49.78
C ARG A 109 -20.99 -19.05 50.85
N GLU A 110 -21.52 -20.25 50.58
CA GLU A 110 -22.26 -21.05 51.57
C GLU A 110 -21.36 -21.52 52.74
N ASP A 111 -20.11 -21.85 52.45
CA ASP A 111 -19.06 -22.20 53.43
C ASP A 111 -18.58 -20.98 54.25
N GLY A 112 -19.08 -19.78 53.94
CA GLY A 112 -18.73 -18.53 54.62
C GLY A 112 -17.40 -17.90 54.19
N LEU A 113 -16.73 -18.44 53.16
CA LEU A 113 -15.44 -17.94 52.67
C LEU A 113 -15.57 -16.65 51.85
N ILE A 114 -16.73 -16.35 51.27
CA ILE A 114 -16.97 -15.12 50.49
C ILE A 114 -17.95 -14.23 51.26
N THR A 115 -17.49 -13.04 51.65
CA THR A 115 -18.24 -12.11 52.51
C THR A 115 -18.22 -10.66 51.98
N GLY A 116 -19.05 -9.79 52.58
CA GLY A 116 -19.13 -8.38 52.21
C GLY A 116 -19.51 -8.14 50.73
N ASP A 117 -18.95 -7.10 50.14
CA ASP A 117 -19.26 -6.66 48.77
C ASP A 117 -18.89 -7.70 47.69
N SER A 118 -18.04 -8.69 48.00
CA SER A 118 -17.78 -9.82 47.09
C SER A 118 -19.00 -10.74 46.93
N GLY A 119 -19.88 -10.81 47.93
CA GLY A 119 -21.02 -11.73 47.95
C GLY A 119 -22.10 -11.43 46.90
N GLN A 120 -22.23 -10.17 46.46
CA GLN A 120 -23.27 -9.75 45.50
C GLN A 120 -22.98 -10.22 44.06
N TRP A 121 -21.70 -10.36 43.71
CA TRP A 121 -21.28 -10.77 42.36
C TRP A 121 -21.52 -12.27 42.12
N VAL A 122 -21.64 -13.07 43.18
CA VAL A 122 -21.94 -14.50 43.10
C VAL A 122 -23.40 -14.76 42.63
N ASP A 123 -24.31 -13.79 42.78
CA ASP A 123 -25.70 -13.86 42.28
C ASP A 123 -25.88 -13.34 40.84
N LYS A 124 -24.78 -12.91 40.19
CA LYS A 124 -24.78 -12.44 38.79
C LYS A 124 -24.35 -13.56 37.84
N ASP A 125 -24.64 -13.37 36.56
CA ASP A 125 -23.98 -14.13 35.49
C ASP A 125 -22.69 -13.41 35.07
N ILE A 126 -21.65 -14.18 34.73
CA ILE A 126 -20.41 -13.71 34.12
C ILE A 126 -20.66 -13.64 32.61
N PHE A 127 -20.41 -12.48 31.99
CA PHE A 127 -20.50 -12.35 30.53
C PHE A 127 -19.14 -12.50 29.86
N ARG A 128 -19.10 -13.29 28.78
CA ARG A 128 -17.93 -13.56 27.97
C ARG A 128 -18.26 -13.24 26.52
N MET A 129 -17.46 -12.38 25.88
CA MET A 129 -17.73 -11.89 24.52
C MET A 129 -16.92 -12.61 23.41
N GLY A 130 -16.03 -13.54 23.79
CA GLY A 130 -15.08 -14.14 22.86
C GLY A 130 -13.94 -13.19 22.47
N SER A 131 -13.33 -13.44 21.31
CA SER A 131 -12.29 -12.58 20.72
C SER A 131 -12.64 -12.10 19.32
N GLN A 132 -12.21 -10.87 19.03
CA GLN A 132 -12.38 -10.21 17.73
C GLN A 132 -11.47 -10.83 16.66
N THR A 133 -11.85 -12.00 16.17
CA THR A 133 -11.05 -12.82 15.25
C THR A 133 -11.85 -13.49 14.13
N LYS A 134 -13.19 -13.36 14.14
CA LYS A 134 -14.04 -13.74 13.01
C LYS A 134 -13.82 -12.74 11.89
N SER A 135 -13.36 -13.18 10.74
CA SER A 135 -13.22 -12.33 9.56
C SER A 135 -14.59 -12.16 8.89
N ILE A 136 -14.91 -10.94 8.45
CA ILE A 136 -16.02 -10.64 7.54
C ILE A 136 -15.51 -9.94 6.29
N ASN A 137 -16.16 -10.22 5.16
CA ASN A 137 -15.92 -9.53 3.88
C ASN A 137 -16.91 -8.39 3.71
N TYR A 138 -16.42 -7.26 3.21
CA TYR A 138 -17.22 -6.19 2.60
C TYR A 138 -16.45 -5.61 1.40
N THR A 139 -17.16 -4.97 0.47
CA THR A 139 -16.53 -4.27 -0.66
C THR A 139 -16.02 -2.91 -0.18
N ASP A 140 -14.76 -2.60 -0.44
CA ASP A 140 -14.27 -1.23 -0.26
C ASP A 140 -14.80 -0.36 -1.41
N PRO A 141 -15.62 0.68 -1.14
CA PRO A 141 -16.21 1.51 -2.19
C PRO A 141 -15.20 2.37 -2.94
N VAL A 142 -13.95 2.42 -2.48
CA VAL A 142 -12.85 3.14 -3.14
C VAL A 142 -12.17 2.25 -4.19
N THR A 143 -11.65 1.09 -3.78
CA THR A 143 -10.90 0.20 -4.68
C THR A 143 -11.78 -0.75 -5.49
N GLY A 144 -13.01 -1.01 -5.04
CA GLY A 144 -13.87 -2.08 -5.55
C GLY A 144 -13.42 -3.49 -5.14
N SER A 145 -12.28 -3.63 -4.45
CA SER A 145 -11.82 -4.92 -3.94
C SER A 145 -12.61 -5.34 -2.71
N THR A 146 -12.65 -6.64 -2.45
CA THR A 146 -13.08 -7.14 -1.14
C THR A 146 -11.99 -6.88 -0.12
N VAL A 147 -12.38 -6.31 1.02
CA VAL A 147 -11.53 -6.09 2.19
C VAL A 147 -12.09 -6.85 3.38
N THR A 148 -11.24 -7.12 4.37
CA THR A 148 -11.59 -7.90 5.57
C THR A 148 -11.44 -7.13 6.86
N MET A 149 -12.42 -7.28 7.73
CA MET A 149 -12.45 -6.72 9.09
C MET A 149 -12.68 -7.86 10.09
N LYS A 150 -12.01 -7.80 11.24
CA LYS A 150 -12.27 -8.74 12.36
C LYS A 150 -13.40 -8.23 13.25
N VAL A 151 -14.34 -9.12 13.52
CA VAL A 151 -15.51 -8.93 14.39
C VAL A 151 -15.57 -10.03 15.46
N TYR A 152 -16.46 -9.89 16.45
CA TYR A 152 -16.73 -10.93 17.46
C TYR A 152 -17.72 -11.96 16.92
N ASP A 153 -17.51 -13.25 17.22
CA ASP A 153 -18.47 -14.28 16.85
C ASP A 153 -19.54 -14.51 17.93
N ASN A 154 -20.80 -14.50 17.52
CA ASN A 154 -21.95 -14.79 18.38
C ASN A 154 -21.93 -16.23 18.94
N ASN A 155 -21.07 -17.12 18.42
CA ASN A 155 -20.83 -18.45 18.94
C ASN A 155 -19.93 -18.47 20.20
N ASP A 156 -18.90 -17.60 20.29
CA ASP A 156 -18.05 -17.51 21.49
C ASP A 156 -18.72 -16.67 22.61
N MET A 157 -19.68 -15.81 22.24
CA MET A 157 -20.48 -15.01 23.19
C MET A 157 -21.39 -15.88 24.06
N GLN A 158 -21.22 -15.82 25.39
CA GLN A 158 -21.97 -16.65 26.34
C GLN A 158 -22.07 -16.00 27.73
N THR A 159 -23.08 -16.42 28.50
CA THR A 159 -23.16 -16.20 29.96
C THR A 159 -22.97 -17.53 30.71
N GLU A 160 -22.36 -17.45 31.89
CA GLU A 160 -22.29 -18.54 32.88
C GLU A 160 -22.70 -17.98 34.25
N ALA A 161 -23.45 -18.72 35.06
CA ALA A 161 -23.84 -18.22 36.39
C ALA A 161 -22.62 -18.19 37.33
N ALA A 162 -22.32 -17.04 37.95
CA ALA A 162 -21.10 -16.87 38.73
C ALA A 162 -21.01 -17.89 39.88
N LYS A 163 -22.13 -18.16 40.57
CA LYS A 163 -22.24 -19.23 41.59
C LYS A 163 -21.71 -20.61 41.15
N ASP A 164 -21.78 -20.94 39.87
CA ASP A 164 -21.39 -22.25 39.32
C ASP A 164 -19.95 -22.23 38.77
N PHE A 165 -19.35 -21.04 38.62
CA PHE A 165 -17.95 -20.87 38.22
C PHE A 165 -17.00 -21.51 39.25
N ARG A 166 -16.08 -22.34 38.76
CA ARG A 166 -15.13 -23.08 39.61
C ARG A 166 -13.94 -22.22 39.98
N VAL A 167 -13.66 -22.16 41.27
CA VAL A 167 -12.53 -21.42 41.84
C VAL A 167 -11.66 -22.31 42.70
N VAL A 168 -10.44 -21.86 42.91
CA VAL A 168 -9.51 -22.40 43.88
C VAL A 168 -9.61 -21.59 45.17
N VAL A 169 -9.93 -22.24 46.29
CA VAL A 169 -9.86 -21.64 47.63
C VAL A 169 -8.62 -22.16 48.38
N SER A 170 -8.03 -21.30 49.20
CA SER A 170 -6.83 -21.63 49.98
C SER A 170 -7.11 -22.66 51.08
N GLN A 171 -6.17 -23.58 51.27
CA GLN A 171 -6.18 -24.56 52.35
C GLN A 171 -4.87 -24.44 53.14
N PRO A 172 -4.91 -24.28 54.48
CA PRO A 172 -3.70 -24.20 55.29
C PRO A 172 -2.94 -25.53 55.29
N VAL A 173 -1.61 -25.45 55.28
CA VAL A 173 -0.67 -26.59 55.32
C VAL A 173 0.36 -26.46 56.44
N GLY A 174 0.25 -25.40 57.25
CA GLY A 174 1.25 -25.04 58.25
C GLY A 174 2.51 -24.44 57.63
N LYS A 175 3.42 -23.99 58.50
CA LYS A 175 4.65 -23.30 58.12
C LYS A 175 5.61 -24.15 57.29
N ASP A 176 5.75 -25.42 57.65
CA ASP A 176 6.74 -26.34 57.06
C ASP A 176 6.03 -27.42 56.20
N GLY A 177 4.87 -27.09 55.61
CA GLY A 177 4.10 -27.99 54.72
C GLY A 177 4.53 -27.97 53.24
N GLN A 178 5.28 -26.94 52.83
CA GLN A 178 5.82 -26.72 51.48
C GLN A 178 7.26 -26.18 51.59
N TYR A 179 8.04 -26.25 50.50
CA TYR A 179 9.45 -25.88 50.50
C TYR A 179 9.62 -24.34 50.39
N VAL A 180 9.58 -23.64 51.53
CA VAL A 180 9.82 -22.18 51.60
C VAL A 180 11.30 -21.87 51.77
N ASP A 181 11.84 -21.04 50.87
CA ASP A 181 13.24 -20.58 50.82
C ASP A 181 14.28 -21.74 50.90
N ARG A 182 14.16 -22.71 49.96
CA ARG A 182 14.95 -23.96 49.91
C ARG A 182 15.76 -24.13 48.62
N ASN A 183 17.03 -24.44 48.75
CA ASN A 183 17.96 -24.68 47.64
C ASN A 183 18.61 -26.06 47.77
N LEU A 184 17.95 -27.10 47.23
CA LEU A 184 18.21 -28.51 47.59
C LEU A 184 19.65 -28.97 47.30
N TYR A 185 20.24 -28.54 46.19
CA TYR A 185 21.65 -28.75 45.85
C TYR A 185 22.35 -27.41 45.63
N GLN A 186 23.31 -27.07 46.49
CA GLN A 186 24.14 -25.88 46.38
C GLN A 186 25.48 -26.19 45.72
N VAL A 187 25.76 -25.58 44.56
CA VAL A 187 27.01 -25.76 43.80
C VAL A 187 27.83 -24.48 43.86
N GLY A 188 28.82 -24.46 44.76
CA GLY A 188 29.64 -23.27 45.04
C GLY A 188 30.87 -23.09 44.15
N ALA A 189 31.69 -22.10 44.50
CA ALA A 189 32.90 -21.71 43.76
C ALA A 189 33.88 -22.89 43.55
N GLY A 190 34.14 -23.23 42.30
CA GLY A 190 35.07 -24.31 41.94
C GLY A 190 34.54 -25.73 42.16
N ALA A 191 33.25 -25.88 42.50
CA ALA A 191 32.56 -27.17 42.48
C ALA A 191 31.94 -27.46 41.10
N SER A 192 31.82 -28.74 40.74
CA SER A 192 31.14 -29.19 39.52
C SER A 192 30.21 -30.37 39.81
N LEU A 193 28.91 -30.20 39.51
CA LEU A 193 27.91 -31.27 39.62
C LEU A 193 27.51 -31.77 38.24
N ASP A 194 27.73 -33.05 37.98
CA ASP A 194 27.17 -33.76 36.83
C ASP A 194 25.89 -34.48 37.27
N VAL A 195 24.77 -34.31 36.55
CA VAL A 195 23.47 -34.90 36.93
C VAL A 195 23.04 -35.97 35.94
N ASP A 196 23.10 -37.23 36.36
CA ASP A 196 22.73 -38.43 35.60
C ASP A 196 21.76 -39.32 36.41
N VAL A 197 20.48 -38.96 36.36
CA VAL A 197 19.38 -39.53 37.17
C VAL A 197 18.20 -39.98 36.29
N GLY A 198 17.46 -40.97 36.79
CA GLY A 198 16.31 -41.57 36.10
C GLY A 198 16.69 -42.36 34.84
N GLN A 199 15.68 -42.76 34.04
CA GLN A 199 15.92 -43.45 32.77
C GLN A 199 15.97 -42.46 31.58
N LYS A 200 16.92 -42.65 30.67
CA LYS A 200 17.05 -41.82 29.44
C LYS A 200 16.33 -42.40 28.21
N THR A 201 15.77 -43.60 28.33
CA THR A 201 15.12 -44.35 27.24
C THR A 201 13.78 -44.93 27.68
N GLY A 202 12.95 -45.34 26.72
CA GLY A 202 11.57 -45.77 26.99
C GLY A 202 10.65 -44.60 27.35
N ASN A 203 9.52 -44.90 28.00
CA ASN A 203 8.62 -43.89 28.54
C ASN A 203 9.21 -43.28 29.82
N TRP A 204 10.12 -42.33 29.65
CA TRP A 204 10.74 -41.60 30.76
C TRP A 204 9.79 -40.56 31.38
N VAL A 205 8.85 -39.98 30.61
CA VAL A 205 7.90 -38.97 31.14
C VAL A 205 6.95 -39.55 32.20
N GLY A 206 6.58 -40.83 32.07
CA GLY A 206 5.76 -41.56 33.03
C GLY A 206 6.52 -42.24 34.17
N ALA A 207 7.85 -42.12 34.25
CA ALA A 207 8.66 -42.81 35.25
C ALA A 207 8.89 -41.95 36.51
N ALA A 208 8.60 -42.49 37.69
CA ALA A 208 8.74 -41.77 38.96
C ALA A 208 10.18 -41.28 39.22
N ASP A 209 11.19 -42.07 38.81
CA ASP A 209 12.61 -41.70 38.94
C ASP A 209 12.99 -40.45 38.13
N ASN A 210 12.19 -40.10 37.11
CA ASN A 210 12.36 -38.93 36.25
C ASN A 210 11.41 -37.77 36.62
N GLN A 211 10.61 -37.89 37.68
CA GLN A 211 9.61 -36.88 38.07
C GLN A 211 10.05 -36.10 39.31
N PHE A 212 10.64 -34.92 39.10
CA PHE A 212 10.93 -33.99 40.18
C PHE A 212 9.67 -33.19 40.51
N ASN A 213 8.91 -33.63 41.53
CA ASN A 213 7.58 -33.09 41.85
C ASN A 213 7.53 -32.53 43.28
N VAL A 214 7.58 -31.21 43.42
CA VAL A 214 7.59 -30.48 44.69
C VAL A 214 6.71 -29.22 44.62
N ILE A 215 6.34 -28.67 45.77
CA ILE A 215 5.80 -27.31 45.88
C ILE A 215 6.85 -26.41 46.52
N MET A 216 7.59 -25.69 45.68
CA MET A 216 8.61 -24.71 46.09
C MET A 216 7.99 -23.31 46.18
N LYS A 217 8.48 -22.50 47.13
CA LYS A 217 7.92 -21.21 47.52
C LYS A 217 9.06 -20.26 47.90
N SER A 218 8.96 -18.98 47.56
CA SER A 218 9.85 -17.91 48.04
C SER A 218 9.08 -16.98 48.97
N SER A 219 9.67 -16.57 50.09
CA SER A 219 9.11 -15.54 50.97
C SER A 219 8.99 -14.16 50.30
N VAL A 220 9.67 -13.95 49.17
CA VAL A 220 9.67 -12.69 48.41
C VAL A 220 9.14 -12.90 46.99
N ASN A 221 8.05 -12.23 46.64
CA ASN A 221 7.31 -12.42 45.37
C ASN A 221 8.12 -12.13 44.08
N THR A 222 9.29 -11.53 44.18
CA THR A 222 10.12 -10.99 43.09
C THR A 222 11.60 -11.37 43.21
N GLN A 223 11.93 -12.31 44.12
CA GLN A 223 13.29 -12.83 44.27
C GLN A 223 13.24 -14.36 44.29
N ASN A 224 14.16 -14.97 43.54
CA ASN A 224 14.28 -16.41 43.46
C ASN A 224 15.10 -16.93 44.66
N LEU A 225 14.38 -17.32 45.72
CA LEU A 225 14.96 -17.87 46.96
C LEU A 225 14.86 -19.40 47.04
N SER A 226 14.15 -20.04 46.11
CA SER A 226 13.92 -21.50 46.11
C SER A 226 14.20 -22.16 44.77
N SER A 227 15.07 -23.17 44.78
CA SER A 227 15.43 -23.93 43.60
C SER A 227 15.88 -25.37 43.89
N ALA A 228 15.90 -26.23 42.86
CA ALA A 228 16.50 -27.56 42.99
C ALA A 228 18.03 -27.49 42.93
N TYR A 229 18.60 -26.71 42.01
CA TYR A 229 20.04 -26.53 41.84
C TYR A 229 20.43 -25.05 41.88
N HIS A 230 21.03 -24.61 42.98
CA HIS A 230 21.54 -23.25 43.15
C HIS A 230 23.04 -23.21 42.87
N VAL A 231 23.41 -22.77 41.66
CA VAL A 231 24.79 -22.73 41.16
C VAL A 231 25.32 -21.31 41.34
N THR A 232 26.42 -21.13 42.06
CA THR A 232 26.89 -19.79 42.45
C THR A 232 28.40 -19.63 42.38
N ASN A 233 28.87 -18.37 42.33
CA ASN A 233 30.27 -18.00 42.58
C ASN A 233 31.31 -18.71 41.68
N GLY A 234 30.94 -19.15 40.48
CA GLY A 234 31.83 -19.92 39.60
C GLY A 234 31.78 -21.43 39.78
N GLY A 235 30.68 -21.97 40.31
CA GLY A 235 30.34 -23.40 40.20
C GLY A 235 29.86 -23.79 38.79
N SER A 236 29.92 -25.07 38.46
CA SER A 236 29.41 -25.63 37.20
C SER A 236 28.36 -26.73 37.42
N LEU A 237 27.32 -26.75 36.60
CA LEU A 237 26.28 -27.79 36.58
C LEU A 237 26.20 -28.36 35.15
N ASN A 238 26.40 -29.67 34.99
CA ASN A 238 26.29 -30.36 33.70
C ASN A 238 25.14 -31.36 33.76
N TYR A 239 24.04 -31.06 33.08
CA TYR A 239 22.79 -31.81 33.20
C TYR A 239 22.63 -32.81 32.05
N GLN A 240 22.66 -34.11 32.37
CA GLN A 240 22.73 -35.22 31.41
C GLN A 240 21.44 -36.07 31.37
N SER A 241 20.39 -35.63 32.06
CA SER A 241 19.19 -36.41 32.40
C SER A 241 17.94 -35.96 31.63
N LYS A 242 16.92 -36.83 31.61
CA LYS A 242 15.56 -36.44 31.17
C LYS A 242 14.64 -36.33 32.38
N THR A 243 13.93 -35.21 32.55
CA THR A 243 13.19 -34.93 33.79
C THR A 243 11.92 -34.14 33.52
N VAL A 244 10.80 -34.65 34.04
CA VAL A 244 9.55 -33.89 34.17
C VAL A 244 9.60 -33.17 35.51
N VAL A 245 9.45 -31.85 35.47
CA VAL A 245 9.60 -30.96 36.63
C VAL A 245 8.24 -30.38 36.98
N GLN A 246 7.87 -30.45 38.26
CA GLN A 246 6.74 -29.71 38.83
C GLN A 246 7.22 -29.00 40.09
N LEU A 247 7.07 -27.67 40.14
CA LEU A 247 7.56 -26.82 41.25
C LEU A 247 6.41 -26.16 42.04
N GLY A 248 5.16 -26.46 41.67
CA GLY A 248 3.98 -25.78 42.16
C GLY A 248 3.53 -24.63 41.28
N ASN A 249 2.35 -24.10 41.58
CA ASN A 249 1.69 -23.04 40.84
C ASN A 249 0.89 -22.12 41.77
N SER A 250 0.46 -20.98 41.23
CA SER A 250 -0.20 -19.87 41.93
C SER A 250 -1.55 -20.20 42.58
N ASP A 251 -2.03 -21.43 42.42
CA ASP A 251 -3.14 -21.99 43.19
C ASP A 251 -2.72 -22.39 44.60
N ASN A 252 -1.44 -22.70 44.82
CA ASN A 252 -0.84 -22.86 46.16
C ASN A 252 -0.46 -21.51 46.82
N ASN A 253 -0.74 -20.37 46.20
CA ASN A 253 -0.60 -19.05 46.84
C ASN A 253 -1.94 -18.67 47.50
N ILE A 254 -1.86 -18.00 48.64
CA ILE A 254 -3.05 -17.54 49.36
C ILE A 254 -3.96 -16.67 48.48
N LYS A 255 -5.28 -16.86 48.58
CA LYS A 255 -6.31 -16.19 47.78
C LYS A 255 -7.01 -15.08 48.58
N ASP A 256 -6.26 -14.06 48.98
CA ASP A 256 -6.75 -12.94 49.80
C ASP A 256 -7.07 -11.68 48.97
N ALA A 257 -7.23 -10.52 49.63
CA ALA A 257 -7.49 -9.23 48.98
C ALA A 257 -6.41 -8.79 47.95
N SER A 258 -5.22 -9.39 47.97
CA SER A 258 -4.16 -9.18 46.96
C SER A 258 -4.22 -10.15 45.78
N ASN A 259 -4.99 -11.24 45.89
CA ASN A 259 -5.02 -12.35 44.95
C ASN A 259 -6.44 -12.99 44.91
N ALA A 260 -7.36 -12.33 44.21
CA ALA A 260 -8.78 -12.73 44.13
C ALA A 260 -8.99 -14.20 43.71
N LEU A 261 -10.09 -14.80 44.19
CA LEU A 261 -10.59 -16.12 43.75
C LEU A 261 -10.95 -16.10 42.26
N ALA A 262 -11.62 -15.02 41.85
CA ALA A 262 -12.07 -14.79 40.49
C ALA A 262 -12.10 -13.28 40.17
N TRP A 263 -12.04 -12.96 38.89
CA TRP A 263 -12.38 -11.65 38.34
C TRP A 263 -13.47 -11.86 37.29
N MET A 264 -14.52 -11.04 37.31
CA MET A 264 -15.65 -11.15 36.36
C MET A 264 -16.15 -9.79 35.90
N THR A 265 -16.69 -9.74 34.69
CA THR A 265 -17.61 -8.70 34.24
C THR A 265 -19.01 -9.28 34.28
N ALA A 266 -19.95 -8.58 34.91
CA ALA A 266 -21.34 -9.02 35.01
C ALA A 266 -22.06 -8.96 33.65
N ALA A 267 -23.06 -9.83 33.46
CA ALA A 267 -23.98 -9.80 32.33
C ALA A 267 -25.05 -8.70 32.44
N ASP A 268 -24.65 -7.50 32.85
CA ASP A 268 -25.52 -6.34 32.99
C ASP A 268 -25.52 -5.51 31.69
N PHE A 269 -26.70 -5.45 31.05
CA PHE A 269 -26.93 -4.71 29.80
C PHE A 269 -27.56 -3.34 30.08
N VAL A 270 -27.26 -2.36 29.23
CA VAL A 270 -27.52 -0.92 29.51
C VAL A 270 -28.98 -0.50 29.30
N GLY A 271 -29.78 -1.28 28.56
CA GLY A 271 -31.13 -0.89 28.15
C GLY A 271 -31.10 -0.02 26.88
N GLU A 272 -31.80 1.12 26.91
CA GLU A 272 -31.88 2.05 25.77
C GLU A 272 -30.57 2.84 25.55
N PHE A 273 -30.04 2.84 24.32
CA PHE A 273 -28.92 3.71 23.92
C PHE A 273 -28.94 4.08 22.42
N ASP A 274 -28.15 5.08 22.04
CA ASP A 274 -27.99 5.53 20.65
C ASP A 274 -26.78 4.84 19.98
N SER A 275 -27.07 3.99 18.98
CA SER A 275 -26.08 3.35 18.11
C SER A 275 -25.92 4.09 16.78
N VAL A 276 -24.81 3.84 16.08
CA VAL A 276 -24.62 4.23 14.66
C VAL A 276 -25.69 3.65 13.73
N ILE A 277 -26.30 2.52 14.08
CA ILE A 277 -27.47 1.94 13.38
C ILE A 277 -28.82 2.38 13.98
N GLY A 278 -28.85 3.51 14.69
CA GLY A 278 -30.06 4.06 15.32
C GLY A 278 -30.27 3.59 16.77
N LYS A 279 -31.44 3.90 17.34
CA LYS A 279 -31.75 3.57 18.75
C LYS A 279 -31.90 2.07 18.95
N GLN A 280 -31.21 1.55 19.97
CA GLN A 280 -31.26 0.16 20.40
C GLN A 280 -31.79 0.09 21.84
N ASN A 281 -32.34 -1.07 22.22
CA ASN A 281 -32.67 -1.40 23.60
C ASN A 281 -32.23 -2.83 23.88
N ILE A 282 -31.18 -3.00 24.68
CA ILE A 282 -30.52 -4.28 24.92
C ILE A 282 -30.54 -4.59 26.42
N THR A 283 -31.19 -5.70 26.78
CA THR A 283 -31.48 -6.11 28.16
C THR A 283 -30.98 -7.53 28.49
N ASN A 284 -30.60 -8.30 27.48
CA ASN A 284 -30.15 -9.68 27.60
C ASN A 284 -29.17 -10.07 26.47
N ILE A 285 -28.58 -11.26 26.58
CA ILE A 285 -27.56 -11.74 25.64
C ILE A 285 -28.10 -12.02 24.23
N ASP A 286 -29.36 -12.47 24.07
CA ASP A 286 -29.92 -12.75 22.75
C ASP A 286 -30.16 -11.45 21.96
N GLU A 287 -30.61 -10.41 22.65
CA GLU A 287 -30.66 -9.03 22.12
C GLU A 287 -29.25 -8.51 21.76
N PHE A 288 -28.24 -8.72 22.62
CA PHE A 288 -26.86 -8.31 22.35
C PHE A 288 -26.28 -9.02 21.11
N LYS A 289 -26.57 -10.31 20.93
CA LYS A 289 -26.19 -11.08 19.72
C LYS A 289 -26.89 -10.53 18.48
N ALA A 290 -28.20 -10.28 18.54
CA ALA A 290 -28.94 -9.69 17.43
C ALA A 290 -28.43 -8.29 17.04
N TYR A 291 -28.00 -7.48 18.02
CA TYR A 291 -27.34 -6.20 17.80
C TYR A 291 -25.99 -6.35 17.10
N ASN A 292 -25.17 -7.34 17.50
CA ASN A 292 -23.91 -7.65 16.82
C ASN A 292 -24.14 -8.09 15.36
N ASP A 293 -25.11 -8.98 15.10
CA ASP A 293 -25.44 -9.41 13.74
C ASP A 293 -25.97 -8.24 12.89
N ALA A 294 -26.73 -7.31 13.48
CA ALA A 294 -27.19 -6.09 12.80
C ALA A 294 -26.05 -5.11 12.48
N LEU A 295 -25.09 -4.91 13.39
CA LEU A 295 -23.87 -4.13 13.12
C LEU A 295 -23.03 -4.75 12.01
N ILE A 296 -22.86 -6.09 12.04
CA ILE A 296 -22.13 -6.84 11.02
C ILE A 296 -22.82 -6.68 9.65
N GLN A 297 -24.14 -6.89 9.57
CA GLN A 297 -24.88 -6.71 8.32
C GLN A 297 -24.77 -5.26 7.79
N ALA A 298 -24.86 -4.25 8.67
CA ALA A 298 -24.74 -2.86 8.27
C ALA A 298 -23.33 -2.49 7.76
N LEU A 299 -22.27 -3.16 8.25
CA LEU A 299 -20.91 -3.05 7.69
C LEU A 299 -20.81 -3.75 6.32
N GLN A 300 -21.37 -4.95 6.18
CA GLN A 300 -21.32 -5.72 4.93
C GLN A 300 -22.15 -5.10 3.80
N ASP A 301 -23.29 -4.50 4.14
CA ASP A 301 -24.14 -3.72 3.22
C ASP A 301 -23.56 -2.31 2.90
N GLY A 302 -22.45 -1.92 3.54
CA GLY A 302 -21.84 -0.58 3.38
C GLY A 302 -22.66 0.58 3.95
N GLN A 303 -23.67 0.30 4.79
CA GLN A 303 -24.52 1.31 5.44
C GLN A 303 -23.76 2.13 6.50
N ILE A 304 -22.75 1.52 7.14
CA ILE A 304 -21.82 2.14 8.08
C ILE A 304 -20.38 1.77 7.73
N GLN A 305 -19.42 2.59 8.17
CA GLN A 305 -17.99 2.32 8.06
C GLN A 305 -17.33 2.56 9.42
N LEU A 306 -16.65 1.54 9.96
CA LEU A 306 -15.98 1.57 11.26
C LEU A 306 -14.61 0.87 11.17
N THR A 307 -13.64 1.33 11.95
CA THR A 307 -12.43 0.55 12.24
C THR A 307 -12.72 -0.56 13.24
N GLU A 308 -11.82 -1.56 13.33
CA GLU A 308 -11.95 -2.69 14.27
C GLU A 308 -12.15 -2.21 15.74
N ALA A 309 -11.47 -1.14 16.15
CA ALA A 309 -11.63 -0.55 17.47
C ALA A 309 -13.02 0.11 17.64
N GLN A 310 -13.45 0.92 16.67
CA GLN A 310 -14.73 1.62 16.74
C GLN A 310 -15.93 0.66 16.79
N TYR A 311 -15.88 -0.47 16.06
CA TYR A 311 -16.90 -1.52 16.16
C TYR A 311 -16.90 -2.21 17.55
N ALA A 312 -15.74 -2.41 18.17
CA ALA A 312 -15.67 -2.94 19.53
C ALA A 312 -16.24 -1.95 20.57
N ASP A 313 -15.96 -0.66 20.42
CA ASP A 313 -16.55 0.40 21.25
C ASP A 313 -18.07 0.51 21.04
N GLU A 314 -18.55 0.33 19.81
CA GLU A 314 -19.97 0.35 19.45
C GLU A 314 -20.76 -0.82 20.09
N LEU A 315 -20.14 -1.99 20.24
CA LEU A 315 -20.67 -3.10 21.05
C LEU A 315 -20.61 -2.81 22.55
N ASN A 316 -19.54 -2.18 23.04
CA ASN A 316 -19.38 -1.88 24.46
C ASN A 316 -20.44 -0.90 24.99
N LYS A 317 -21.08 -0.07 24.14
CA LYS A 317 -22.23 0.77 24.51
C LYS A 317 -23.40 -0.01 25.14
N ALA A 318 -23.60 -1.28 24.76
CA ALA A 318 -24.77 -2.06 25.14
C ALA A 318 -24.66 -2.75 26.52
N ARG A 319 -23.50 -2.70 27.18
CA ARG A 319 -23.18 -3.49 28.38
C ARG A 319 -22.33 -2.71 29.38
N ASP A 320 -22.34 -3.12 30.64
CA ASP A 320 -21.23 -2.78 31.54
C ASP A 320 -19.97 -3.55 31.12
N THR A 321 -18.82 -2.90 31.29
CA THR A 321 -17.48 -3.44 31.05
C THR A 321 -16.62 -3.45 32.31
N SER A 322 -17.18 -3.03 33.45
CA SER A 322 -16.50 -3.03 34.74
C SER A 322 -16.08 -4.46 35.17
N LEU A 323 -15.01 -4.53 35.97
CA LEU A 323 -14.38 -5.78 36.39
C LEU A 323 -14.40 -5.88 37.91
N HIS A 324 -15.09 -6.89 38.42
CA HIS A 324 -15.27 -7.13 39.85
C HIS A 324 -14.35 -8.26 40.31
N GLY A 325 -13.57 -8.00 41.37
CA GLY A 325 -12.81 -9.02 42.07
C GLY A 325 -13.66 -9.68 43.14
N ILE A 326 -13.62 -11.01 43.22
CA ILE A 326 -14.27 -11.79 44.27
C ILE A 326 -13.17 -12.38 45.17
N PHE A 327 -13.19 -12.02 46.45
CA PHE A 327 -12.11 -12.32 47.40
C PHE A 327 -12.58 -13.29 48.49
N ALA A 328 -11.65 -14.06 49.06
CA ALA A 328 -11.93 -14.92 50.21
C ALA A 328 -11.55 -14.24 51.54
N ASP A 329 -12.32 -14.53 52.59
CA ASP A 329 -11.85 -14.37 53.96
C ASP A 329 -10.82 -15.48 54.27
N THR A 330 -9.58 -15.06 54.54
CA THR A 330 -8.47 -15.93 54.92
C THR A 330 -7.93 -15.61 56.32
N GLY A 331 -8.71 -14.88 57.13
CA GLY A 331 -8.34 -14.45 58.49
C GLY A 331 -8.14 -15.60 59.49
N SER A 332 -8.60 -16.81 59.16
CA SER A 332 -8.39 -18.04 59.91
C SER A 332 -7.04 -18.73 59.64
N ILE A 333 -6.35 -18.37 58.55
CA ILE A 333 -5.08 -19.00 58.14
C ILE A 333 -3.91 -18.32 58.84
N ALA A 334 -3.03 -19.09 59.50
CA ALA A 334 -1.90 -18.58 60.26
C ALA A 334 -0.97 -17.66 59.43
N ALA A 335 -0.35 -16.68 60.08
CA ALA A 335 0.47 -15.66 59.41
C ALA A 335 1.80 -16.21 58.85
N ASP A 336 2.25 -17.37 59.35
CA ASP A 336 3.46 -18.09 58.96
C ASP A 336 3.16 -19.37 58.14
N ASP A 337 1.91 -19.61 57.74
CA ASP A 337 1.55 -20.74 56.87
C ASP A 337 2.21 -20.63 55.48
N ALA A 338 2.76 -21.73 54.98
CA ALA A 338 3.56 -21.75 53.75
C ALA A 338 2.81 -21.20 52.53
N ILE A 339 1.47 -21.28 52.48
CA ILE A 339 0.71 -20.73 51.34
C ILE A 339 0.83 -19.20 51.19
N ARG A 340 1.23 -18.48 52.25
CA ARG A 340 1.46 -17.02 52.25
C ARG A 340 2.78 -16.61 51.59
N ALA A 341 3.72 -17.54 51.41
CA ALA A 341 4.85 -17.37 50.51
C ALA A 341 4.39 -17.49 49.04
N PHE A 342 5.29 -17.26 48.09
CA PHE A 342 4.97 -17.14 46.67
C PHE A 342 5.61 -18.23 45.82
N VAL A 343 4.81 -18.92 45.01
CA VAL A 343 5.28 -19.57 43.78
C VAL A 343 4.84 -18.73 42.58
N ASN A 344 5.83 -18.27 41.81
CA ASN A 344 5.67 -17.63 40.51
C ASN A 344 7.00 -17.72 39.74
N ARG A 345 6.96 -17.45 38.43
CA ARG A 345 8.09 -17.49 37.49
C ARG A 345 9.26 -16.52 37.77
N ASP A 346 9.07 -15.52 38.62
CA ASP A 346 10.11 -14.60 39.09
C ASP A 346 10.65 -14.99 40.49
N ALA A 347 10.02 -15.97 41.15
CA ALA A 347 10.27 -16.33 42.56
C ALA A 347 10.78 -17.78 42.78
N VAL A 348 10.63 -18.68 41.79
CA VAL A 348 11.01 -20.10 41.90
C VAL A 348 11.58 -20.61 40.57
N SER A 349 12.66 -21.40 40.60
CA SER A 349 13.15 -22.11 39.40
C SER A 349 13.72 -23.51 39.66
N TYR A 350 13.84 -24.34 38.63
CA TYR A 350 14.47 -25.66 38.77
C TYR A 350 15.99 -25.52 38.95
N ILE A 351 16.63 -24.79 38.03
CA ILE A 351 18.04 -24.40 38.10
C ILE A 351 18.11 -22.90 38.33
N HIS A 352 18.98 -22.45 39.22
CA HIS A 352 19.25 -21.04 39.52
C HIS A 352 20.76 -20.79 39.48
N GLY A 353 21.25 -20.19 38.40
CA GLY A 353 22.65 -19.79 38.23
C GLY A 353 22.87 -18.32 38.59
N VAL A 354 23.79 -18.01 39.50
CA VAL A 354 24.08 -16.64 39.95
C VAL A 354 25.58 -16.32 39.86
N GLY A 355 25.88 -15.16 39.29
CA GLY A 355 27.22 -14.55 39.33
C GLY A 355 28.14 -14.90 38.16
N SER A 356 29.13 -14.05 37.93
CA SER A 356 30.13 -14.24 36.87
C SER A 356 30.93 -15.54 37.04
N GLY A 357 31.16 -16.25 35.94
CA GLY A 357 31.88 -17.53 35.91
C GLY A 357 31.01 -18.76 36.22
N THR A 358 29.82 -18.58 36.79
CA THR A 358 28.85 -19.66 37.00
C THR A 358 28.35 -20.20 35.67
N ASN A 359 28.39 -21.54 35.49
CA ASN A 359 28.13 -22.19 34.21
C ASN A 359 27.13 -23.34 34.33
N VAL A 360 26.09 -23.33 33.51
CA VAL A 360 25.10 -24.40 33.37
C VAL A 360 25.20 -24.98 31.95
N VAL A 361 25.33 -26.29 31.83
CA VAL A 361 25.31 -27.03 30.57
C VAL A 361 24.14 -28.00 30.59
N ILE A 362 23.39 -28.06 29.49
CA ILE A 362 22.37 -29.07 29.25
C ILE A 362 22.85 -29.92 28.08
N ASP A 363 23.14 -31.19 28.32
CA ASP A 363 23.80 -32.05 27.33
C ASP A 363 22.84 -32.54 26.24
N LYS A 364 23.40 -33.00 25.12
CA LYS A 364 22.69 -33.21 23.86
C LYS A 364 21.43 -34.08 23.96
N ASP A 365 21.43 -35.08 24.82
CA ASP A 365 20.34 -36.05 24.97
C ASP A 365 19.48 -35.79 26.24
N ALA A 366 19.79 -34.73 26.99
CA ALA A 366 19.02 -34.27 28.14
C ALA A 366 17.72 -33.58 27.69
N ASN A 367 16.66 -33.73 28.49
CA ASN A 367 15.35 -33.14 28.21
C ASN A 367 14.66 -32.72 29.52
N ILE A 368 14.59 -31.42 29.81
CA ILE A 368 13.93 -30.89 31.03
C ILE A 368 12.61 -30.22 30.65
N GLN A 369 11.50 -30.70 31.21
CA GLN A 369 10.15 -30.23 30.87
C GLN A 369 9.37 -29.81 32.12
N LEU A 370 9.07 -28.53 32.26
CA LEU A 370 8.29 -27.99 33.38
C LEU A 370 6.78 -28.06 33.08
N VAL A 371 6.02 -28.66 34.00
CA VAL A 371 4.61 -29.02 33.80
C VAL A 371 3.71 -28.50 34.91
N GLY A 372 2.57 -27.93 34.53
CA GLY A 372 1.51 -27.50 35.45
C GLY A 372 1.95 -26.43 36.47
N SER A 373 3.06 -25.75 36.22
CA SER A 373 3.80 -24.98 37.23
C SER A 373 4.00 -23.53 36.80
N ASP A 374 3.85 -22.60 37.74
CA ASP A 374 4.07 -21.17 37.51
C ASP A 374 5.48 -20.83 37.99
N ALA A 375 6.50 -21.28 37.26
CA ALA A 375 7.91 -21.19 37.67
C ALA A 375 8.85 -20.94 36.48
N THR A 376 10.16 -21.03 36.69
CA THR A 376 11.18 -20.97 35.63
C THR A 376 11.97 -22.30 35.54
N VAL A 377 12.37 -22.77 34.35
CA VAL A 377 13.30 -23.92 34.27
C VAL A 377 14.72 -23.49 34.66
N VAL A 378 15.28 -22.48 33.99
CA VAL A 378 16.63 -21.95 34.28
C VAL A 378 16.59 -20.44 34.54
N ASN A 379 16.79 -20.03 35.79
CA ASN A 379 17.06 -18.63 36.14
C ASN A 379 18.58 -18.36 36.05
N LEU A 380 18.98 -17.23 35.46
CA LEU A 380 20.38 -16.84 35.29
C LEU A 380 20.56 -15.37 35.66
N GLU A 381 21.32 -15.07 36.70
CA GLU A 381 21.51 -13.70 37.18
C GLU A 381 22.99 -13.29 37.26
N ASN A 382 23.23 -11.98 37.09
CA ASN A 382 24.47 -11.31 37.50
C ASN A 382 25.77 -11.87 36.86
N GLY A 383 25.69 -12.41 35.64
CA GLY A 383 26.85 -12.93 34.89
C GLY A 383 26.89 -14.45 34.70
N ALA A 384 25.87 -15.17 35.18
CA ALA A 384 25.76 -16.61 34.97
C ALA A 384 25.55 -16.96 33.49
N ARG A 385 26.01 -18.14 33.08
CA ARG A 385 26.00 -18.64 31.71
C ARG A 385 25.24 -19.96 31.59
N LEU A 386 24.42 -20.09 30.54
CA LEU A 386 23.78 -21.34 30.10
C LEU A 386 24.28 -21.72 28.70
N THR A 387 24.61 -22.99 28.51
CA THR A 387 24.84 -23.62 27.20
C THR A 387 23.86 -24.77 27.03
N ASN A 388 22.82 -24.60 26.20
CA ASN A 388 21.85 -25.65 25.92
C ASN A 388 22.22 -26.41 24.63
N ASN A 389 22.61 -27.68 24.76
CA ASN A 389 22.81 -28.60 23.65
C ASN A 389 21.65 -29.60 23.50
N GLY A 390 20.89 -29.81 24.57
CA GLY A 390 19.74 -30.72 24.64
C GLY A 390 18.40 -30.02 24.41
N THR A 391 17.37 -30.47 25.12
CA THR A 391 16.03 -29.87 25.09
C THR A 391 15.65 -29.27 26.44
N LEU A 392 15.18 -28.02 26.43
CA LEU A 392 14.51 -27.38 27.56
C LEU A 392 13.08 -27.02 27.15
N GLY A 393 12.09 -27.16 28.03
CA GLY A 393 10.71 -26.86 27.65
C GLY A 393 9.70 -26.71 28.78
N THR A 394 8.48 -26.41 28.35
CA THR A 394 7.27 -26.33 29.18
C THR A 394 6.11 -27.01 28.47
N ALA A 395 5.24 -27.68 29.23
CA ALA A 395 4.08 -28.39 28.68
C ALA A 395 2.90 -28.39 29.67
N GLY A 396 1.68 -28.10 29.22
CA GLY A 396 0.47 -28.18 30.06
C GLY A 396 0.53 -27.31 31.32
N ASN A 397 0.74 -26.01 31.16
CA ASN A 397 0.87 -25.04 32.24
C ASN A 397 -0.46 -24.39 32.66
N THR A 398 -0.44 -23.63 33.76
CA THR A 398 -1.56 -22.74 34.09
C THR A 398 -1.59 -21.51 33.17
N TYR A 399 -2.64 -20.73 33.30
CA TYR A 399 -2.81 -19.45 32.61
C TYR A 399 -1.95 -18.30 33.16
N ARG A 400 -1.31 -18.45 34.34
CA ARG A 400 -0.29 -17.49 34.83
C ARG A 400 1.07 -17.72 34.15
N GLY A 401 1.33 -18.96 33.75
CA GLY A 401 2.41 -19.34 32.85
C GLY A 401 3.82 -19.33 33.44
N ALA A 402 4.74 -19.88 32.65
CA ALA A 402 6.12 -20.15 33.03
C ALA A 402 7.13 -19.53 32.06
N TYR A 403 8.38 -19.37 32.51
CA TYR A 403 9.53 -19.15 31.64
C TYR A 403 10.32 -20.46 31.47
N ILE A 404 10.82 -20.76 30.27
CA ILE A 404 11.83 -21.83 30.16
C ILE A 404 13.16 -21.26 30.68
N ILE A 405 13.61 -20.13 30.13
CA ILE A 405 14.83 -19.45 30.56
C ILE A 405 14.49 -18.02 31.00
N ALA A 406 15.06 -17.56 32.10
CA ALA A 406 15.02 -16.17 32.53
C ALA A 406 16.43 -15.64 32.76
N ALA A 407 16.94 -14.83 31.82
CA ALA A 407 18.25 -14.20 31.89
C ALA A 407 18.14 -12.75 32.36
N ARG A 408 18.64 -12.47 33.57
CA ARG A 408 18.53 -11.18 34.25
C ARG A 408 19.89 -10.51 34.44
N ASN A 409 19.89 -9.18 34.39
CA ASN A 409 21.02 -8.27 34.62
C ASN A 409 22.16 -8.34 33.59
N THR A 410 23.01 -9.37 33.59
CA THR A 410 24.19 -9.46 32.69
C THR A 410 24.51 -10.91 32.30
N SER A 411 23.49 -11.75 32.18
CA SER A 411 23.63 -13.20 31.99
C SER A 411 23.73 -13.59 30.52
N PHE A 412 24.24 -14.80 30.25
CA PHE A 412 24.52 -15.30 28.91
C PHE A 412 23.80 -16.62 28.63
N VAL A 413 23.19 -16.75 27.45
CA VAL A 413 22.55 -17.99 26.97
C VAL A 413 23.06 -18.31 25.58
N ASP A 414 23.57 -19.52 25.38
CA ASP A 414 23.89 -20.08 24.07
C ASP A 414 23.04 -21.33 23.82
N ASN A 415 22.12 -21.24 22.86
CA ASN A 415 21.27 -22.35 22.44
C ASN A 415 21.82 -22.99 21.16
N ASN A 416 22.29 -24.22 21.30
CA ASN A 416 22.69 -25.11 20.21
C ASN A 416 21.67 -26.24 19.98
N GLY A 417 20.77 -26.48 20.94
CA GLY A 417 19.71 -27.47 20.91
C GLY A 417 18.32 -26.83 20.79
N VAL A 418 17.33 -27.36 21.50
CA VAL A 418 15.92 -26.97 21.35
C VAL A 418 15.33 -26.36 22.61
N ILE A 419 14.49 -25.35 22.43
CA ILE A 419 13.71 -24.69 23.48
C ILE A 419 12.23 -24.78 23.08
N ASP A 420 11.42 -25.55 23.82
CA ASP A 420 10.03 -25.90 23.49
C ASP A 420 9.00 -25.24 24.43
N ALA A 421 8.40 -24.14 24.01
CA ALA A 421 7.28 -23.50 24.69
C ALA A 421 5.94 -24.13 24.24
N GLY A 422 5.54 -25.23 24.89
CA GLY A 422 4.28 -25.93 24.62
C GLY A 422 4.33 -26.95 23.47
N THR A 423 5.53 -27.35 23.04
CA THR A 423 5.76 -27.99 21.72
C THR A 423 6.54 -29.31 21.74
N ASN A 424 7.00 -29.79 22.90
CA ASN A 424 7.82 -31.01 22.96
C ASN A 424 6.98 -32.28 22.65
N PRO A 425 7.32 -33.07 21.61
CA PRO A 425 6.57 -34.27 21.25
C PRO A 425 6.71 -35.43 22.25
N GLU A 426 7.82 -35.54 22.99
CA GLU A 426 8.00 -36.58 24.02
C GLU A 426 7.02 -36.39 25.19
N MET A 427 6.54 -35.16 25.42
CA MET A 427 5.54 -34.85 26.44
C MET A 427 4.12 -35.23 26.03
N ALA A 428 3.85 -35.61 24.77
CA ALA A 428 2.50 -35.99 24.37
C ALA A 428 1.98 -37.21 25.16
N ASP A 429 2.85 -38.18 25.45
CA ASP A 429 2.51 -39.39 26.23
C ASP A 429 2.19 -39.10 27.71
N PHE A 430 2.49 -37.90 28.21
CA PHE A 430 2.14 -37.47 29.57
C PHE A 430 0.67 -37.01 29.69
N PHE A 431 0.06 -36.56 28.59
CA PHE A 431 -1.30 -35.99 28.59
C PHE A 431 -2.29 -36.89 27.86
N SER A 432 -3.47 -37.11 28.45
CA SER A 432 -4.57 -37.84 27.79
C SER A 432 -5.10 -37.16 26.53
N SER A 433 -4.83 -35.87 26.36
CA SER A 433 -5.08 -35.06 25.16
C SER A 433 -3.90 -34.98 24.18
N GLY A 434 -2.81 -35.70 24.42
CA GLY A 434 -1.62 -35.72 23.57
C GLY A 434 -0.98 -34.34 23.41
N ALA A 435 -0.57 -34.01 22.17
CA ALA A 435 0.01 -32.71 21.83
C ALA A 435 -0.89 -31.50 22.19
N ALA A 436 -2.22 -31.68 22.20
CA ALA A 436 -3.16 -30.64 22.63
C ALA A 436 -3.16 -30.41 24.15
N GLY A 437 -2.59 -31.32 24.94
CA GLY A 437 -2.26 -31.10 26.36
C GLY A 437 -0.90 -30.41 26.55
N VAL A 438 0.09 -30.74 25.72
CA VAL A 438 1.42 -30.09 25.74
C VAL A 438 1.30 -28.58 25.50
N ALA A 439 0.46 -28.16 24.54
CA ALA A 439 0.22 -26.76 24.18
C ALA A 439 -0.75 -25.99 25.10
N GLN A 440 -1.28 -26.61 26.16
CA GLN A 440 -2.19 -25.92 27.10
C GLN A 440 -1.44 -25.05 28.10
N GLY A 441 -1.99 -23.85 28.34
CA GLY A 441 -1.49 -22.89 29.32
C GLY A 441 -1.00 -21.59 28.67
N ALA A 442 -0.21 -20.83 29.42
CA ALA A 442 0.57 -19.72 28.90
C ALA A 442 2.07 -20.08 28.94
N HIS A 443 2.74 -19.93 27.81
CA HIS A 443 4.15 -20.28 27.66
C HIS A 443 4.98 -19.05 27.25
N THR A 444 6.16 -18.89 27.85
CA THR A 444 7.18 -17.96 27.37
C THR A 444 8.53 -18.66 27.34
N ALA A 445 9.18 -18.69 26.18
CA ALA A 445 10.42 -19.45 26.05
C ALA A 445 11.59 -18.77 26.78
N ILE A 446 11.83 -17.48 26.53
CA ILE A 446 12.95 -16.74 27.11
C ILE A 446 12.48 -15.37 27.61
N LEU A 447 12.73 -15.05 28.88
CA LEU A 447 12.79 -13.68 29.38
C LEU A 447 14.26 -13.21 29.34
N ALA A 448 14.53 -12.03 28.79
CA ALA A 448 15.86 -11.42 28.76
C ALA A 448 15.81 -9.96 29.22
N ASN A 449 16.46 -9.64 30.34
CA ASN A 449 16.44 -8.31 30.96
C ASN A 449 17.85 -7.85 31.39
N GLY A 450 18.01 -6.55 31.67
CA GLY A 450 19.31 -5.92 31.88
C GLY A 450 20.09 -5.82 30.57
N SER A 451 21.40 -6.03 30.62
CA SER A 451 22.29 -6.19 29.45
C SER A 451 22.63 -7.67 29.19
N SER A 452 21.66 -8.57 29.41
CA SER A 452 21.83 -10.01 29.16
C SER A 452 21.88 -10.32 27.66
N VAL A 453 22.60 -11.38 27.27
CA VAL A 453 22.81 -11.78 25.88
C VAL A 453 22.29 -13.19 25.61
N ILE A 454 21.44 -13.33 24.61
CA ILE A 454 20.87 -14.59 24.13
C ILE A 454 21.42 -14.86 22.72
N ASN A 455 22.04 -16.01 22.51
CA ASN A 455 22.46 -16.50 21.21
C ASN A 455 21.64 -17.76 20.87
N ASN A 456 20.80 -17.70 19.85
CA ASN A 456 20.24 -18.88 19.20
C ASN A 456 21.14 -19.23 18.02
N ASN A 457 22.12 -20.12 18.24
CA ASN A 457 23.18 -20.43 17.29
C ASN A 457 22.63 -21.18 16.07
N SER A 458 23.45 -21.44 15.05
CA SER A 458 22.98 -21.98 13.75
C SER A 458 22.39 -23.39 13.77
N SER A 459 22.51 -24.13 14.88
CA SER A 459 21.78 -25.40 15.12
C SER A 459 20.60 -25.24 16.10
N GLY A 460 20.45 -24.07 16.71
CA GLY A 460 19.47 -23.79 17.76
C GLY A 460 18.06 -23.57 17.22
N VAL A 461 17.09 -24.17 17.89
CA VAL A 461 15.65 -24.01 17.60
C VAL A 461 14.92 -23.50 18.83
N ILE A 462 14.06 -22.49 18.64
CA ILE A 462 13.07 -22.04 19.61
C ILE A 462 11.68 -22.30 19.02
N ASN A 463 10.87 -23.16 19.63
CA ASN A 463 9.50 -23.46 19.20
C ASN A 463 8.49 -22.88 20.19
N VAL A 464 7.44 -22.23 19.67
CA VAL A 464 6.36 -21.61 20.46
C VAL A 464 5.01 -22.13 19.96
N ALA A 465 4.26 -22.80 20.83
CA ALA A 465 2.94 -23.33 20.54
C ALA A 465 1.96 -22.23 20.11
N ALA A 466 0.97 -22.61 19.30
CA ALA A 466 -0.18 -21.76 19.08
C ALA A 466 -0.93 -21.48 20.39
N ARG A 467 -1.50 -20.28 20.47
CA ARG A 467 -2.12 -19.72 21.67
C ARG A 467 -3.30 -20.55 22.19
N GLY A 468 -3.46 -20.58 23.51
CA GLY A 468 -4.63 -21.18 24.16
C GLY A 468 -5.86 -20.29 24.09
N ASN A 469 -7.01 -20.79 24.57
CA ASN A 469 -8.32 -20.14 24.46
C ASN A 469 -8.35 -18.70 25.00
N TYR A 470 -7.55 -18.37 26.02
CA TYR A 470 -7.60 -17.07 26.72
C TYR A 470 -6.32 -16.22 26.58
N TYR A 471 -5.16 -16.84 26.34
CA TYR A 471 -3.84 -16.19 26.47
C TYR A 471 -2.92 -16.51 25.28
N GLY A 472 -2.02 -15.57 25.00
CA GLY A 472 -0.95 -15.70 24.00
C GLY A 472 0.30 -16.41 24.52
N ASN A 473 1.15 -16.85 23.59
CA ASN A 473 2.46 -17.44 23.88
C ASN A 473 3.58 -16.58 23.27
N THR A 474 4.72 -16.50 23.95
CA THR A 474 5.85 -15.65 23.54
C THR A 474 7.13 -16.48 23.36
N GLY A 475 7.90 -16.24 22.30
CA GLY A 475 9.26 -16.75 22.16
C GLY A 475 10.21 -16.02 23.11
N VAL A 476 10.71 -14.86 22.70
CA VAL A 476 11.67 -14.07 23.48
C VAL A 476 11.04 -12.75 23.91
N LEU A 477 10.85 -12.56 25.22
CA LEU A 477 10.46 -11.29 25.84
C LEU A 477 11.71 -10.55 26.31
N MET A 478 12.06 -9.45 25.66
CA MET A 478 13.25 -8.65 25.97
C MET A 478 12.89 -7.37 26.73
N SER A 479 13.80 -6.86 27.56
CA SER A 479 13.75 -5.51 28.16
C SER A 479 15.14 -5.01 28.59
N GLY A 480 15.23 -3.80 29.13
CA GLY A 480 16.49 -3.17 29.50
C GLY A 480 17.32 -2.79 28.27
N ASN A 481 18.52 -3.37 28.17
CA ASN A 481 19.43 -3.27 27.04
C ASN A 481 19.79 -4.68 26.49
N ALA A 482 18.90 -5.67 26.69
CA ALA A 482 19.21 -7.07 26.37
C ALA A 482 19.43 -7.27 24.87
N THR A 483 20.27 -8.24 24.52
CA THR A 483 20.61 -8.56 23.12
C THR A 483 20.19 -9.98 22.76
N LEU A 484 19.54 -10.15 21.61
CA LEU A 484 19.24 -11.44 21.00
C LEU A 484 20.00 -11.53 19.67
N ASN A 485 20.74 -12.62 19.47
CA ASN A 485 21.36 -13.01 18.22
C ASN A 485 20.67 -14.28 17.74
N ASN A 486 20.04 -14.27 16.56
CA ASN A 486 19.45 -15.46 15.95
C ASN A 486 20.19 -15.85 14.68
N ASP A 487 20.98 -16.91 14.73
CA ASP A 487 21.57 -17.60 13.59
C ASP A 487 20.80 -18.88 13.22
N GLY A 488 19.99 -19.41 14.16
CA GLY A 488 19.15 -20.60 13.99
C GLY A 488 17.70 -20.32 13.59
N ALA A 489 16.77 -21.10 14.13
CA ALA A 489 15.33 -21.01 13.83
C ALA A 489 14.49 -20.57 15.04
N ILE A 490 13.51 -19.68 14.80
CA ILE A 490 12.43 -19.33 15.73
C ILE A 490 11.08 -19.67 15.06
N ASN A 491 10.31 -20.56 15.68
CA ASN A 491 9.06 -21.10 15.16
C ASN A 491 7.88 -20.67 16.04
N ILE A 492 6.89 -20.02 15.44
CA ILE A 492 5.78 -19.34 16.13
C ILE A 492 4.46 -19.93 15.65
N ALA A 493 3.52 -20.11 16.57
CA ALA A 493 2.29 -20.84 16.32
C ALA A 493 2.58 -22.26 15.79
N ALA A 494 3.54 -22.94 16.43
CA ALA A 494 4.17 -24.17 15.95
C ALA A 494 3.42 -25.47 16.35
N SER A 495 2.13 -25.33 16.68
CA SER A 495 1.18 -26.39 16.99
C SER A 495 -0.19 -26.00 16.42
N ASN A 496 -1.12 -26.96 16.30
CA ASN A 496 -2.49 -26.63 15.93
C ASN A 496 -3.13 -25.66 16.95
N GLU A 497 -4.03 -24.79 16.49
CA GLU A 497 -4.76 -23.84 17.33
C GLU A 497 -5.82 -24.53 18.22
N ALA A 498 -6.25 -23.85 19.28
CA ALA A 498 -7.38 -24.28 20.10
C ALA A 498 -8.73 -23.96 19.42
N ASN A 499 -9.72 -24.85 19.60
CA ASN A 499 -11.02 -24.79 18.90
C ASN A 499 -12.00 -23.70 19.39
N SER A 500 -11.66 -22.88 20.40
CA SER A 500 -12.54 -21.82 20.93
C SER A 500 -11.70 -20.68 21.50
N ILE A 501 -12.13 -19.43 21.28
CA ILE A 501 -11.32 -18.24 21.55
C ILE A 501 -12.08 -17.28 22.46
N LEU A 502 -11.71 -17.31 23.75
CA LEU A 502 -12.41 -16.67 24.86
C LEU A 502 -11.63 -15.50 25.49
N GLY A 503 -10.53 -15.05 24.87
CA GLY A 503 -9.70 -13.95 25.36
C GLY A 503 -8.61 -13.55 24.36
N ASN A 504 -8.20 -12.27 24.37
CA ASN A 504 -7.49 -11.61 23.27
C ASN A 504 -5.96 -11.84 23.25
N GLY A 505 -5.53 -13.11 23.34
CA GLY A 505 -4.13 -13.50 23.17
C GLY A 505 -3.63 -13.46 21.72
N ALA A 506 -2.31 -13.31 21.54
CA ALA A 506 -1.61 -13.43 20.26
C ALA A 506 -0.39 -14.35 20.37
N ASN A 507 0.02 -14.97 19.26
CA ASN A 507 1.31 -15.66 19.18
C ASN A 507 2.40 -14.62 18.91
N ILE A 508 3.46 -14.53 19.71
CA ILE A 508 4.53 -13.55 19.47
C ILE A 508 5.91 -14.22 19.45
N GLY A 509 6.70 -13.96 18.40
CA GLY A 509 8.07 -14.46 18.29
C GLY A 509 9.04 -13.75 19.21
N VAL A 510 9.27 -12.46 18.95
CA VAL A 510 10.20 -11.63 19.75
C VAL A 510 9.52 -10.31 20.11
N VAL A 511 9.48 -9.99 21.41
CA VAL A 511 9.09 -8.68 21.93
C VAL A 511 10.36 -7.89 22.27
N THR A 512 10.54 -6.74 21.63
CA THR A 512 11.60 -5.78 21.93
C THR A 512 11.01 -4.47 22.44
N GLN A 513 11.56 -3.95 23.53
CA GLN A 513 11.10 -2.79 24.27
C GLN A 513 12.27 -2.17 25.04
N GLN A 514 12.11 -0.92 25.52
CA GLN A 514 13.21 -0.16 26.13
C GLN A 514 14.37 -0.05 25.12
N ASN A 515 15.62 -0.42 25.44
CA ASN A 515 16.78 -0.26 24.55
C ASN A 515 17.34 -1.61 24.03
N THR A 516 16.49 -2.63 23.91
CA THR A 516 16.90 -3.99 23.49
C THR A 516 17.32 -4.06 22.03
N THR A 517 18.25 -4.97 21.69
CA THR A 517 18.73 -5.20 20.32
C THR A 517 18.46 -6.64 19.87
N PHE A 518 17.72 -6.84 18.77
CA PHE A 518 17.56 -8.14 18.12
C PHE A 518 18.30 -8.15 16.78
N ASN A 519 19.37 -8.94 16.70
CA ASN A 519 20.12 -9.21 15.48
C ASN A 519 19.63 -10.53 14.86
N ASN A 520 18.96 -10.48 13.71
CA ASN A 520 18.46 -11.65 13.00
C ASN A 520 19.36 -11.99 11.79
N ARG A 521 19.81 -13.24 11.70
CA ARG A 521 20.65 -13.78 10.62
C ARG A 521 20.15 -15.12 10.08
N GLY A 522 19.44 -15.89 10.92
CA GLY A 522 18.72 -17.10 10.58
C GLY A 522 17.25 -16.86 10.21
N THR A 523 16.38 -17.79 10.59
CA THR A 523 14.96 -17.82 10.19
C THR A 523 14.01 -17.57 11.36
N LEU A 524 12.95 -16.79 11.11
CA LEU A 524 11.76 -16.70 11.94
C LEU A 524 10.54 -17.12 11.11
N TYR A 525 9.74 -18.07 11.61
CA TYR A 525 8.66 -18.71 10.87
C TYR A 525 7.35 -18.69 11.66
N ILE A 526 6.25 -18.30 11.01
CA ILE A 526 4.90 -18.33 11.56
C ILE A 526 4.09 -19.45 10.88
N GLY A 527 3.58 -20.41 11.66
CA GLY A 527 2.63 -21.44 11.19
C GLY A 527 3.21 -22.68 10.51
N ARG A 528 4.39 -23.17 10.94
CA ARG A 528 4.88 -24.52 10.62
C ARG A 528 4.97 -25.37 11.89
N LEU A 529 4.84 -26.70 11.77
CA LEU A 529 5.10 -27.63 12.89
C LEU A 529 6.48 -27.40 13.55
N ALA A 530 6.54 -27.60 14.86
CA ALA A 530 7.77 -27.48 15.65
C ALA A 530 8.91 -28.37 15.13
N GLN A 531 10.10 -27.79 14.99
CA GLN A 531 11.31 -28.48 14.50
C GLN A 531 12.19 -28.97 15.67
N ARG A 532 13.12 -29.88 15.39
CA ARG A 532 14.23 -30.27 16.28
C ARG A 532 15.58 -29.74 15.79
N ALA A 533 15.73 -29.48 14.50
CA ALA A 533 16.85 -28.79 13.87
C ALA A 533 16.34 -27.75 12.84
N PRO A 534 17.07 -26.64 12.57
CA PRO A 534 16.60 -25.58 11.65
C PRO A 534 16.29 -26.05 10.22
N ASP A 535 16.93 -27.12 9.78
CA ASP A 535 16.81 -27.76 8.46
C ASP A 535 15.73 -28.88 8.38
N ASP A 536 15.00 -29.15 9.47
CA ASP A 536 13.86 -30.07 9.45
C ASP A 536 12.76 -29.62 8.47
N ALA A 537 12.12 -30.59 7.80
CA ALA A 537 11.18 -30.36 6.72
C ALA A 537 9.96 -29.50 7.12
N ASN A 538 9.74 -28.41 6.38
CA ASN A 538 8.60 -27.51 6.57
C ASN A 538 7.27 -28.23 6.36
N THR A 539 6.39 -28.16 7.37
CA THR A 539 5.00 -28.62 7.28
C THR A 539 4.08 -27.52 7.81
N ASP A 540 3.46 -26.77 6.89
CA ASP A 540 2.58 -25.66 7.22
C ASP A 540 1.27 -26.15 7.86
N ILE A 541 0.80 -25.42 8.86
CA ILE A 541 -0.42 -25.68 9.62
C ILE A 541 -1.34 -24.47 9.58
N ALA A 542 -2.66 -24.72 9.71
CA ALA A 542 -3.66 -23.67 9.58
C ALA A 542 -3.69 -22.80 10.85
N ILE A 543 -3.34 -21.52 10.70
CA ILE A 543 -3.31 -20.51 11.77
C ILE A 543 -4.25 -19.37 11.36
N LYS A 544 -5.26 -19.08 12.18
CA LYS A 544 -6.22 -17.98 12.01
C LYS A 544 -6.08 -16.88 13.06
N GLN A 545 -5.44 -17.19 14.17
CA GLN A 545 -5.28 -16.29 15.30
C GLN A 545 -4.11 -15.33 15.10
N GLN A 546 -4.23 -14.16 15.73
CA GLN A 546 -3.24 -13.09 15.58
C GLN A 546 -1.84 -13.58 15.93
N SER A 547 -0.92 -13.43 14.98
CA SER A 547 0.45 -13.93 15.09
C SER A 547 1.45 -12.87 14.65
N ILE A 548 2.34 -12.44 15.55
CA ILE A 548 3.32 -11.38 15.33
C ILE A 548 4.72 -11.98 15.36
N GLY A 549 5.50 -11.79 14.30
CA GLY A 549 6.89 -12.26 14.23
C GLY A 549 7.78 -11.49 15.19
N VAL A 550 7.89 -10.18 14.97
CA VAL A 550 8.63 -9.24 15.82
C VAL A 550 7.72 -8.10 16.24
N HIS A 551 7.64 -7.83 17.54
CA HIS A 551 6.93 -6.69 18.12
C HIS A 551 7.99 -5.70 18.65
N LEU A 552 8.11 -4.54 18.01
CA LEU A 552 9.26 -3.64 18.06
C LEU A 552 8.88 -2.24 18.56
N TYR A 553 9.05 -2.01 19.87
CA TYR A 553 8.52 -0.83 20.57
C TYR A 553 9.57 -0.12 21.44
N GLY A 554 9.22 1.05 21.97
CA GLY A 554 10.08 1.84 22.86
C GLY A 554 11.23 2.49 22.09
N ASN A 555 12.47 2.14 22.43
CA ASN A 555 13.68 2.44 21.65
C ASN A 555 14.33 1.13 21.12
N GLY A 556 13.56 0.04 21.03
CA GLY A 556 14.06 -1.25 20.58
C GLY A 556 14.70 -1.18 19.19
N THR A 557 15.69 -2.01 18.93
CA THR A 557 16.41 -2.07 17.65
C THR A 557 16.31 -3.48 17.07
N TYR A 558 15.83 -3.61 15.84
CA TYR A 558 15.95 -4.82 15.02
C TYR A 558 16.99 -4.59 13.92
N ASN A 559 17.91 -5.54 13.75
CA ASN A 559 18.89 -5.58 12.67
C ASN A 559 18.79 -6.94 11.96
N GLY A 560 18.18 -6.99 10.78
CA GLY A 560 18.14 -8.18 9.93
C GLY A 560 19.27 -8.15 8.91
N SER A 561 20.04 -9.23 8.77
CA SER A 561 21.01 -9.38 7.67
C SER A 561 20.34 -9.71 6.34
N ASP A 562 21.07 -9.51 5.25
CA ASP A 562 20.77 -9.99 3.89
C ASP A 562 20.41 -11.47 3.82
N THR A 563 21.04 -12.32 4.64
CA THR A 563 20.74 -13.76 4.74
C THR A 563 19.48 -14.09 5.55
N SER A 564 18.95 -13.15 6.34
CA SER A 564 17.88 -13.44 7.30
C SER A 564 16.53 -13.61 6.63
N GLN A 565 15.67 -14.44 7.23
CA GLN A 565 14.33 -14.72 6.72
C GLN A 565 13.25 -14.55 7.79
N ILE A 566 12.15 -13.90 7.42
CA ILE A 566 10.86 -13.99 8.09
C ILE A 566 9.87 -14.63 7.11
N ILE A 567 9.12 -15.65 7.56
CA ILE A 567 8.21 -16.41 6.71
C ILE A 567 6.84 -16.56 7.37
N ILE A 568 5.79 -16.17 6.66
CA ILE A 568 4.39 -16.48 6.97
C ILE A 568 4.01 -17.70 6.11
N GLY A 569 3.63 -18.81 6.75
CA GLY A 569 3.31 -20.07 6.09
C GLY A 569 2.08 -20.00 5.17
N SER A 570 1.98 -20.94 4.24
CA SER A 570 0.95 -20.97 3.18
C SER A 570 -0.50 -21.06 3.69
N LYS A 571 -0.70 -21.59 4.91
CA LYS A 571 -2.00 -21.79 5.54
C LYS A 571 -2.30 -20.76 6.65
N VAL A 572 -1.54 -19.67 6.72
CA VAL A 572 -1.65 -18.64 7.75
C VAL A 572 -2.45 -17.44 7.24
N GLN A 573 -3.30 -16.90 8.11
CA GLN A 573 -4.00 -15.63 7.95
C GLN A 573 -3.88 -14.82 9.25
N ASN A 574 -4.20 -13.51 9.25
CA ASN A 574 -4.13 -12.65 10.45
C ASN A 574 -2.71 -12.55 11.07
N ALA A 575 -1.66 -12.73 10.27
CA ALA A 575 -0.27 -12.66 10.73
C ALA A 575 0.44 -11.37 10.30
N THR A 576 1.38 -10.91 11.13
CA THR A 576 2.22 -9.74 10.89
C THR A 576 3.69 -10.12 11.11
N ALA A 577 4.54 -9.96 10.10
CA ALA A 577 5.96 -10.32 10.23
C ALA A 577 6.71 -9.37 11.19
N ILE A 578 6.52 -8.05 11.06
CA ILE A 578 7.07 -7.03 11.97
C ILE A 578 6.00 -5.98 12.31
N ASP A 579 5.77 -5.73 13.59
CA ASP A 579 4.90 -4.67 14.13
C ASP A 579 5.77 -3.65 14.88
N VAL A 580 5.87 -2.42 14.38
CA VAL A 580 6.79 -1.39 14.88
C VAL A 580 6.08 -0.10 15.28
N GLY A 581 6.35 0.39 16.49
CA GLY A 581 5.69 1.57 17.07
C GLY A 581 6.59 2.41 17.99
N GLY A 582 6.33 3.71 18.04
CA GLY A 582 7.13 4.66 18.82
C GLY A 582 8.55 4.83 18.28
N ASN A 583 9.49 5.19 19.17
CA ASN A 583 10.84 5.65 18.84
C ASN A 583 11.85 4.52 18.49
N ALA A 584 11.34 3.33 18.14
CA ALA A 584 12.12 2.15 17.81
C ALA A 584 12.89 2.30 16.48
N THR A 585 13.82 1.38 16.22
CA THR A 585 14.69 1.36 15.03
C THR A 585 14.56 0.00 14.35
N LEU A 586 14.28 0.01 13.05
CA LEU A 586 14.14 -1.18 12.21
C LEU A 586 15.11 -1.06 11.04
N ASP A 587 16.11 -1.92 10.99
CA ASP A 587 16.96 -2.14 9.82
C ASP A 587 16.68 -3.56 9.28
N GLN A 588 15.83 -3.69 8.26
CA GLN A 588 15.47 -4.98 7.68
C GLN A 588 16.05 -5.13 6.26
N LYS A 589 17.24 -5.76 6.18
CA LYS A 589 17.90 -6.16 4.92
C LYS A 589 17.55 -7.58 4.46
N GLY A 590 16.88 -8.36 5.31
CA GLY A 590 16.51 -9.74 5.02
C GLY A 590 15.29 -9.89 4.12
N SER A 591 14.88 -11.13 3.90
CA SER A 591 13.65 -11.46 3.19
C SER A 591 12.45 -11.58 4.13
N ILE A 592 11.30 -11.06 3.72
CA ILE A 592 9.97 -11.35 4.30
C ILE A 592 9.14 -12.05 3.23
N ASN A 593 8.68 -13.27 3.50
CA ASN A 593 7.94 -14.07 2.53
C ASN A 593 6.52 -14.31 3.06
N ILE A 594 5.52 -13.73 2.40
CA ILE A 594 4.10 -13.83 2.77
C ILE A 594 3.42 -14.82 1.84
N ASN A 595 3.25 -16.06 2.29
CA ASN A 595 2.73 -17.15 1.45
C ASN A 595 1.25 -17.48 1.70
N GLY A 596 0.60 -16.82 2.66
CA GLY A 596 -0.75 -17.13 3.13
C GLY A 596 -1.79 -17.08 2.00
N ALA A 597 -2.24 -18.24 1.54
CA ALA A 597 -3.20 -18.42 0.45
C ALA A 597 -4.36 -19.32 0.93
N VAL A 598 -4.94 -18.96 2.08
CA VAL A 598 -6.08 -19.68 2.66
C VAL A 598 -7.34 -19.43 1.82
N THR A 599 -8.17 -20.45 1.64
CA THR A 599 -9.48 -20.34 0.98
C THR A 599 -10.62 -20.43 1.99
N GLY A 600 -11.72 -19.71 1.73
CA GLY A 600 -12.90 -19.66 2.59
C GLY A 600 -13.82 -18.49 2.22
N GLU A 601 -14.95 -18.35 2.94
CA GLU A 601 -15.92 -17.26 2.73
C GLU A 601 -15.37 -15.90 3.18
N SER A 602 -14.45 -15.88 4.16
CA SER A 602 -13.67 -14.71 4.55
C SER A 602 -12.31 -15.13 5.11
N VAL A 603 -11.25 -14.38 4.78
CA VAL A 603 -9.85 -14.69 5.08
C VAL A 603 -9.12 -13.43 5.50
N SER A 604 -8.74 -13.32 6.77
CA SER A 604 -8.08 -12.14 7.34
C SER A 604 -6.71 -11.86 6.71
N SER A 605 -6.39 -10.59 6.50
CA SER A 605 -5.16 -10.19 5.82
C SER A 605 -3.87 -10.60 6.54
N ASN A 606 -2.77 -10.70 5.76
CA ASN A 606 -1.41 -10.86 6.27
C ASN A 606 -0.57 -9.61 5.97
N ILE A 607 0.35 -9.24 6.86
CA ILE A 607 1.13 -8.00 6.76
C ILE A 607 2.63 -8.29 6.91
N GLY A 608 3.46 -7.68 6.06
CA GLY A 608 4.93 -7.75 6.17
C GLY A 608 5.43 -6.88 7.31
N ILE A 609 5.32 -5.56 7.15
CA ILE A 609 5.69 -4.57 8.17
C ILE A 609 4.48 -3.67 8.42
N ILE A 610 4.11 -3.45 9.68
CA ILE A 610 3.16 -2.39 10.06
C ILE A 610 3.87 -1.30 10.87
N ALA A 611 3.84 -0.07 10.36
CA ALA A 611 4.42 1.11 11.00
C ALA A 611 3.32 1.94 11.68
N ARG A 612 3.42 2.08 13.01
CA ARG A 612 2.44 2.79 13.86
C ARG A 612 2.96 4.14 14.36
N ALA A 613 2.05 4.89 14.99
CA ALA A 613 2.30 6.21 15.56
C ALA A 613 3.65 6.36 16.29
N GLY A 614 4.35 7.46 16.00
CA GLY A 614 5.62 7.85 16.65
C GLY A 614 6.88 7.25 16.05
N THR A 615 6.74 6.40 15.02
CA THR A 615 7.86 5.95 14.17
C THR A 615 8.40 7.10 13.30
N GLN A 616 9.62 6.94 12.79
CA GLN A 616 10.34 7.96 12.01
C GLN A 616 10.97 7.30 10.79
N ALA A 617 10.79 7.87 9.59
CA ALA A 617 11.27 7.26 8.34
C ALA A 617 12.79 7.03 8.30
N ALA A 618 13.58 7.88 8.99
CA ALA A 618 15.04 7.74 9.12
C ALA A 618 15.49 6.67 10.14
N LYS A 619 14.56 6.01 10.83
CA LYS A 619 14.80 4.92 11.80
C LYS A 619 14.14 3.61 11.41
N VAL A 620 13.04 3.67 10.68
CA VAL A 620 12.28 2.49 10.25
C VAL A 620 12.52 2.31 8.76
N VAL A 621 13.35 1.33 8.41
CA VAL A 621 13.88 1.12 7.06
C VAL A 621 13.71 -0.34 6.62
N HIS A 622 13.06 -0.51 5.48
CA HIS A 622 13.05 -1.74 4.71
C HIS A 622 14.06 -1.62 3.56
N ASP A 623 15.14 -2.39 3.61
CA ASP A 623 16.28 -2.37 2.68
C ASP A 623 16.46 -3.74 1.96
N GLY A 624 15.68 -4.74 2.37
CA GLY A 624 15.73 -6.12 1.89
C GLY A 624 14.72 -6.47 0.80
N ILE A 625 14.02 -7.60 0.97
CA ILE A 625 13.04 -8.09 -0.01
C ILE A 625 11.74 -8.50 0.70
N ILE A 626 10.60 -7.98 0.27
CA ILE A 626 9.26 -8.48 0.62
C ILE A 626 8.67 -9.21 -0.59
N ASN A 627 8.21 -10.45 -0.40
CA ASN A 627 7.53 -11.25 -1.42
C ASN A 627 6.07 -11.51 -1.00
N LEU A 628 5.12 -11.01 -1.80
CA LEU A 628 3.68 -11.27 -1.65
C LEU A 628 3.30 -12.43 -2.59
N ASN A 629 3.35 -13.65 -2.05
CA ASN A 629 3.03 -14.89 -2.74
C ASN A 629 1.60 -15.39 -2.43
N GLY A 630 0.97 -14.84 -1.38
CA GLY A 630 -0.37 -15.17 -0.92
C GLY A 630 -1.48 -14.29 -1.50
N LEU A 631 -2.63 -14.32 -0.83
CA LEU A 631 -3.80 -13.47 -1.10
C LEU A 631 -4.04 -12.51 0.07
N ASN A 632 -4.83 -11.46 -0.15
CA ASN A 632 -5.20 -10.44 0.86
C ASN A 632 -4.01 -9.99 1.72
N SER A 633 -2.88 -9.65 1.07
CA SER A 633 -1.60 -9.43 1.75
C SER A 633 -1.01 -8.06 1.45
N THR A 634 -0.53 -7.39 2.50
CA THR A 634 0.10 -6.06 2.42
C THR A 634 1.58 -6.13 2.79
N GLY A 635 2.45 -5.67 1.91
CA GLY A 635 3.91 -5.67 2.15
C GLY A 635 4.31 -4.73 3.29
N ILE A 636 3.95 -3.47 3.15
CA ILE A 636 4.14 -2.43 4.19
C ILE A 636 2.81 -1.71 4.41
N GLN A 637 2.31 -1.69 5.64
CA GLN A 637 1.18 -0.86 6.05
C GLN A 637 1.65 0.27 6.96
N VAL A 638 1.24 1.50 6.68
CA VAL A 638 1.54 2.69 7.48
C VAL A 638 0.24 3.28 7.99
N LEU A 639 0.11 3.39 9.31
CA LEU A 639 -1.04 3.97 9.98
C LEU A 639 -0.79 5.43 10.38
N GLU A 640 -1.84 6.10 10.86
CA GLU A 640 -1.84 7.48 11.35
C GLU A 640 -0.62 7.81 12.24
N ASN A 641 0.07 8.92 11.94
CA ASN A 641 1.31 9.36 12.56
C ASN A 641 2.48 8.35 12.53
N GLY A 642 2.43 7.32 11.68
CA GLY A 642 3.51 6.35 11.42
C GLY A 642 4.37 6.71 10.21
N GLN A 643 5.64 6.30 10.21
CA GLN A 643 6.60 6.64 9.15
C GLN A 643 7.60 5.52 8.86
N ILE A 644 7.91 5.29 7.59
CA ILE A 644 8.87 4.26 7.11
C ILE A 644 9.56 4.67 5.80
N THR A 645 10.80 4.26 5.62
CA THR A 645 11.50 4.26 4.32
C THR A 645 11.57 2.85 3.75
N SER A 646 11.33 2.69 2.45
CA SER A 646 11.55 1.45 1.71
C SER A 646 12.55 1.67 0.56
N SER A 647 13.82 1.35 0.82
CA SER A 647 14.92 1.25 -0.16
C SER A 647 15.03 -0.13 -0.80
N GLY A 648 14.44 -1.16 -0.17
CA GLY A 648 14.43 -2.54 -0.65
C GLY A 648 13.47 -2.83 -1.82
N THR A 649 13.30 -4.12 -2.13
CA THR A 649 12.42 -4.60 -3.20
C THR A 649 11.12 -5.20 -2.63
N ILE A 650 9.98 -4.90 -3.24
CA ILE A 650 8.67 -5.51 -2.93
C ILE A 650 8.12 -6.17 -4.19
N ASN A 651 7.89 -7.48 -4.15
CA ASN A 651 7.36 -8.25 -5.27
C ASN A 651 5.90 -8.63 -5.01
N ILE A 652 4.99 -8.14 -5.88
CA ILE A 652 3.57 -8.48 -5.87
C ILE A 652 3.33 -9.53 -6.95
N ASN A 653 3.26 -10.80 -6.53
CA ASN A 653 3.24 -11.95 -7.44
C ASN A 653 1.82 -12.42 -7.81
N GLY A 654 0.79 -11.88 -7.16
CA GLY A 654 -0.63 -12.06 -7.52
C GLY A 654 -1.37 -10.72 -7.42
N GLY A 655 -2.23 -10.44 -8.41
CA GLY A 655 -3.02 -9.21 -8.51
C GLY A 655 -4.33 -9.27 -7.73
N LEU A 656 -5.42 -8.81 -8.35
CA LEU A 656 -6.78 -8.98 -7.84
C LEU A 656 -7.23 -10.43 -8.06
N ASP A 657 -7.61 -11.15 -7.00
CA ASP A 657 -8.04 -12.53 -7.12
C ASP A 657 -9.41 -12.64 -7.83
N PRO A 658 -9.55 -13.41 -8.93
CA PRO A 658 -10.75 -13.41 -9.76
C PRO A 658 -11.97 -14.13 -9.14
N VAL A 659 -11.85 -14.70 -7.94
CA VAL A 659 -12.95 -15.36 -7.23
C VAL A 659 -13.39 -14.53 -6.03
N THR A 660 -12.45 -14.17 -5.18
CA THR A 660 -12.66 -13.47 -3.90
C THR A 660 -12.57 -11.96 -4.00
N HIS A 661 -12.01 -11.42 -5.10
CA HIS A 661 -11.71 -10.01 -5.29
C HIS A 661 -10.82 -9.41 -4.18
N TYR A 662 -10.02 -10.23 -3.49
CA TYR A 662 -8.95 -9.75 -2.63
C TYR A 662 -7.80 -9.18 -3.46
N ALA A 663 -7.28 -8.03 -3.05
CA ALA A 663 -6.08 -7.44 -3.63
C ALA A 663 -4.85 -7.70 -2.73
N ASN A 664 -3.67 -7.66 -3.34
CA ASN A 664 -2.39 -7.51 -2.63
C ASN A 664 -1.87 -6.09 -2.83
N TYR A 665 -1.29 -5.49 -1.79
CA TYR A 665 -0.73 -4.13 -1.81
C TYR A 665 0.75 -4.15 -1.44
N GLY A 666 1.60 -3.52 -2.23
CA GLY A 666 3.04 -3.43 -1.92
C GLY A 666 3.29 -2.52 -0.72
N ILE A 667 2.74 -1.31 -0.79
CA ILE A 667 2.72 -0.32 0.29
C ILE A 667 1.31 0.26 0.41
N TYR A 668 0.76 0.38 1.62
CA TYR A 668 -0.55 0.93 1.91
C TYR A 668 -0.43 1.98 3.04
N VAL A 669 -0.71 3.24 2.76
CA VAL A 669 -0.54 4.38 3.68
C VAL A 669 -1.90 4.99 3.99
N GLN A 670 -2.29 5.06 5.27
CA GLN A 670 -3.60 5.58 5.66
C GLN A 670 -3.58 6.40 6.95
N GLY A 671 -4.25 7.55 6.93
CA GLY A 671 -4.40 8.45 8.08
C GLY A 671 -3.46 9.65 8.06
N GLU A 672 -3.78 10.65 8.87
CA GLU A 672 -3.03 11.90 8.94
C GLU A 672 -1.56 11.67 9.37
N LYS A 673 -0.61 12.29 8.64
CA LYS A 673 0.84 12.16 8.85
C LYS A 673 1.37 10.71 8.75
N ALA A 674 0.60 9.78 8.17
CA ALA A 674 1.13 8.51 7.72
C ALA A 674 2.01 8.76 6.48
N LEU A 675 3.30 8.39 6.55
CA LEU A 675 4.28 8.65 5.48
C LEU A 675 5.04 7.38 5.08
N ALA A 676 5.05 7.07 3.78
CA ALA A 676 6.01 6.13 3.20
C ALA A 676 6.97 6.85 2.24
N ILE A 677 8.28 6.74 2.50
CA ILE A 677 9.31 7.15 1.53
C ILE A 677 9.68 5.93 0.69
N LEU A 678 9.43 5.98 -0.61
CA LEU A 678 9.84 4.95 -1.57
C LEU A 678 11.11 5.39 -2.30
N SER A 679 12.24 4.73 -2.01
CA SER A 679 13.50 4.88 -2.74
C SER A 679 13.99 3.59 -3.41
N GLY A 680 13.30 2.47 -3.13
CA GLY A 680 13.52 1.15 -3.71
C GLY A 680 12.58 0.82 -4.86
N THR A 681 12.24 -0.47 -5.01
CA THR A 681 11.47 -0.99 -6.15
C THR A 681 10.24 -1.76 -5.71
N VAL A 682 9.08 -1.51 -6.34
CA VAL A 682 7.92 -2.42 -6.33
C VAL A 682 7.78 -3.09 -7.70
N ASN A 683 7.47 -4.38 -7.76
CA ASN A 683 7.23 -5.13 -9.01
C ASN A 683 5.81 -5.71 -9.03
N LEU A 684 5.06 -5.50 -10.11
CA LEU A 684 3.67 -5.97 -10.30
C LEU A 684 3.61 -7.07 -11.37
N SER A 685 2.97 -8.20 -11.07
CA SER A 685 2.98 -9.40 -11.94
C SER A 685 1.60 -10.04 -12.18
N GLY A 686 0.50 -9.34 -11.92
CA GLY A 686 -0.85 -9.88 -12.13
C GLY A 686 -1.93 -8.83 -12.33
N ASP A 687 -3.06 -9.24 -12.91
CA ASP A 687 -4.15 -8.35 -13.34
C ASP A 687 -4.73 -7.52 -12.19
N GLY A 688 -5.02 -6.24 -12.46
CA GLY A 688 -5.59 -5.32 -11.48
C GLY A 688 -4.73 -5.04 -10.23
N ALA A 689 -3.46 -5.47 -10.20
CA ALA A 689 -2.57 -5.24 -9.07
C ALA A 689 -2.39 -3.74 -8.77
N ILE A 690 -2.36 -3.39 -7.47
CA ILE A 690 -2.11 -2.03 -6.97
C ILE A 690 -0.75 -2.02 -6.24
N GLY A 691 0.22 -1.30 -6.78
CA GLY A 691 1.59 -1.28 -6.24
C GLY A 691 1.69 -0.54 -4.91
N VAL A 692 1.28 0.71 -4.90
CA VAL A 692 1.37 1.64 -3.78
C VAL A 692 0.04 2.36 -3.63
N HIS A 693 -0.54 2.40 -2.43
CA HIS A 693 -1.79 3.11 -2.15
C HIS A 693 -1.63 4.13 -1.02
N ALA A 694 -2.19 5.32 -1.20
CA ALA A 694 -2.37 6.33 -0.16
C ALA A 694 -3.85 6.71 -0.03
N ARG A 695 -4.33 6.78 1.21
CA ARG A 695 -5.75 6.99 1.54
C ARG A 695 -5.89 7.88 2.77
N ASP A 696 -7.01 8.60 2.88
CA ASP A 696 -7.44 9.33 4.08
C ASP A 696 -6.34 10.20 4.73
N LYS A 697 -5.70 11.07 3.93
CA LYS A 697 -4.54 11.94 4.28
C LYS A 697 -3.18 11.24 4.39
N GLY A 698 -3.04 10.02 3.87
CA GLY A 698 -1.75 9.35 3.71
C GLY A 698 -0.86 10.04 2.67
N GLU A 699 0.45 10.02 2.90
CA GLU A 699 1.46 10.67 2.06
C GLU A 699 2.51 9.66 1.54
N ILE A 700 2.84 9.77 0.24
CA ILE A 700 3.91 8.99 -0.41
C ILE A 700 4.95 9.93 -0.99
N ASP A 701 6.21 9.76 -0.60
CA ASP A 701 7.35 10.46 -1.20
C ASP A 701 8.19 9.48 -2.03
N VAL A 702 8.08 9.57 -3.36
CA VAL A 702 8.91 8.78 -4.29
C VAL A 702 10.19 9.54 -4.57
N THR A 703 11.34 8.96 -4.24
CA THR A 703 12.64 9.65 -4.19
C THR A 703 13.77 8.77 -4.73
N GLU A 704 14.89 9.37 -5.14
CA GLU A 704 16.07 8.65 -5.63
C GLU A 704 15.72 7.59 -6.71
N ASN A 705 15.94 6.30 -6.44
CA ASN A 705 15.69 5.20 -7.37
C ASN A 705 14.25 4.66 -7.31
N GLY A 706 13.38 5.30 -6.51
CA GLY A 706 11.99 4.90 -6.25
C GLY A 706 11.23 4.60 -7.54
N THR A 707 10.71 3.38 -7.69
CA THR A 707 9.98 2.98 -8.91
C THR A 707 8.97 1.87 -8.66
N VAL A 708 7.91 1.84 -9.47
CA VAL A 708 6.97 0.73 -9.61
C VAL A 708 7.10 0.17 -11.03
N ASN A 709 7.51 -1.09 -11.13
CA ASN A 709 7.69 -1.79 -12.40
C ASN A 709 6.50 -2.70 -12.72
N PHE A 710 5.97 -2.58 -13.93
CA PHE A 710 4.92 -3.46 -14.45
C PHE A 710 5.59 -4.60 -15.23
N LYS A 711 5.48 -5.85 -14.73
CA LYS A 711 6.18 -7.02 -15.27
C LYS A 711 5.30 -7.91 -16.13
N ASP A 712 4.08 -8.16 -15.69
CA ASP A 712 3.07 -9.00 -16.36
C ASP A 712 1.66 -8.65 -15.84
N GLY A 713 0.61 -8.99 -16.58
CA GLY A 713 -0.80 -8.71 -16.29
C GLY A 713 -1.34 -7.42 -16.93
N VAL A 714 -2.63 -7.13 -16.75
CA VAL A 714 -3.36 -6.00 -17.37
C VAL A 714 -4.14 -5.14 -16.35
N ASN A 715 -4.55 -3.93 -16.76
CA ASN A 715 -5.35 -2.98 -15.96
C ASN A 715 -4.73 -2.61 -14.59
N GLN A 716 -3.40 -2.71 -14.46
CA GLN A 716 -2.67 -2.48 -13.20
C GLN A 716 -2.60 -1.00 -12.83
N THR A 717 -2.49 -0.69 -11.54
CA THR A 717 -2.23 0.68 -11.06
C THR A 717 -0.93 0.75 -10.25
N GLY A 718 0.01 1.58 -10.69
CA GLY A 718 1.31 1.71 -10.03
C GLY A 718 1.20 2.37 -8.66
N TYR A 719 0.66 3.59 -8.67
CA TYR A 719 0.35 4.40 -7.49
C TYR A 719 -1.12 4.81 -7.52
N TYR A 720 -1.88 4.50 -6.48
CA TYR A 720 -3.27 4.93 -6.32
C TYR A 720 -3.42 5.84 -5.10
N ILE A 721 -3.83 7.09 -5.31
CA ILE A 721 -3.98 8.09 -4.26
C ILE A 721 -5.45 8.48 -4.19
N PHE A 722 -6.10 8.25 -3.05
CA PHE A 722 -7.53 8.52 -2.86
C PHE A 722 -7.80 9.39 -1.64
N GLY A 723 -8.75 10.33 -1.78
CA GLY A 723 -9.35 11.05 -0.66
C GLY A 723 -8.72 12.41 -0.39
N ALA A 724 -9.55 13.33 0.10
CA ALA A 724 -9.16 14.71 0.38
C ALA A 724 -7.95 14.83 1.32
N GLY A 725 -6.87 15.44 0.80
CA GLY A 725 -5.61 15.64 1.53
C GLY A 725 -4.64 14.46 1.49
N SER A 726 -4.97 13.34 0.84
CA SER A 726 -3.99 12.32 0.45
C SER A 726 -3.14 12.85 -0.70
N THR A 727 -1.82 12.62 -0.65
CA THR A 727 -0.89 13.17 -1.64
C THR A 727 0.20 12.19 -2.05
N ILE A 728 0.77 12.45 -3.23
CA ILE A 728 2.04 11.87 -3.66
C ILE A 728 2.96 12.98 -4.15
N LYS A 729 4.23 12.92 -3.77
CA LYS A 729 5.30 13.77 -4.30
C LYS A 729 6.28 12.90 -5.07
N ASN A 730 6.56 13.26 -6.33
CA ASN A 730 7.52 12.54 -7.15
C ASN A 730 8.79 13.38 -7.36
N ALA A 731 9.88 12.95 -6.72
CA ALA A 731 11.23 13.47 -6.85
C ALA A 731 12.24 12.35 -7.18
N ALA A 732 11.78 11.26 -7.82
CA ALA A 732 12.64 10.21 -8.31
C ALA A 732 13.55 10.72 -9.45
N SER A 733 14.71 10.06 -9.62
CA SER A 733 15.61 10.24 -10.76
C SER A 733 15.58 9.05 -11.73
N SER A 734 14.86 7.98 -11.37
CA SER A 734 14.53 6.85 -12.24
C SER A 734 13.52 7.22 -13.33
N VAL A 735 13.60 6.53 -14.47
CA VAL A 735 12.49 6.46 -15.43
C VAL A 735 11.42 5.51 -14.87
N GLN A 736 10.17 5.92 -14.89
CA GLN A 736 9.02 5.10 -14.46
C GLN A 736 8.08 4.89 -15.66
N ASP A 737 7.55 3.68 -15.85
CA ASP A 737 6.88 3.30 -17.11
C ASP A 737 5.66 2.40 -16.87
N ALA A 738 4.48 2.84 -17.30
CA ALA A 738 3.31 1.99 -17.44
C ALA A 738 3.46 1.12 -18.70
N SER A 739 4.20 0.01 -18.55
CA SER A 739 4.63 -0.86 -19.66
C SER A 739 3.71 -2.05 -19.96
N THR A 740 2.67 -2.29 -19.17
CA THR A 740 1.66 -3.35 -19.42
C THR A 740 0.33 -2.79 -19.94
N GLN A 741 -0.52 -3.65 -20.49
CA GLN A 741 -1.75 -3.23 -21.18
C GLN A 741 -2.75 -2.54 -20.22
N ASN A 742 -3.27 -1.39 -20.63
CA ASN A 742 -4.18 -0.53 -19.86
C ASN A 742 -3.63 -0.09 -18.48
N ALA A 743 -2.33 -0.21 -18.26
CA ALA A 743 -1.71 0.16 -16.99
C ALA A 743 -1.83 1.67 -16.72
N THR A 744 -2.13 2.05 -15.49
CA THR A 744 -2.11 3.44 -15.04
C THR A 744 -0.92 3.63 -14.10
N LEU A 745 0.04 4.51 -14.43
CA LEU A 745 1.18 4.75 -13.54
C LEU A 745 0.72 5.47 -12.25
N TYR A 746 0.04 6.62 -12.38
CA TYR A 746 -0.58 7.34 -11.25
C TYR A 746 -2.09 7.48 -11.45
N ARG A 747 -2.89 6.97 -10.50
CA ARG A 747 -4.33 7.30 -10.36
C ARG A 747 -4.53 8.21 -9.14
N VAL A 748 -5.19 9.35 -9.35
CA VAL A 748 -5.44 10.39 -8.34
C VAL A 748 -6.95 10.62 -8.26
N ASP A 749 -7.54 10.48 -7.08
CA ASP A 749 -8.98 10.20 -6.97
C ASP A 749 -9.60 10.72 -5.64
N GLY A 750 -10.91 10.88 -5.59
CA GLY A 750 -11.65 11.23 -4.38
C GLY A 750 -11.25 12.55 -3.69
N GLY A 751 -10.67 13.52 -4.41
CA GLY A 751 -10.17 14.78 -3.83
C GLY A 751 -8.68 14.77 -3.47
N ALA A 752 -7.92 13.75 -3.88
CA ALA A 752 -6.47 13.69 -3.72
C ALA A 752 -5.72 14.65 -4.68
N SER A 753 -4.46 14.95 -4.36
CA SER A 753 -3.59 15.77 -5.21
C SER A 753 -2.29 15.06 -5.62
N PHE A 754 -1.89 15.25 -6.87
CA PHE A 754 -0.54 14.98 -7.36
C PHE A 754 0.20 16.29 -7.64
N TYR A 755 1.44 16.40 -7.17
CA TYR A 755 2.33 17.53 -7.47
C TYR A 755 3.66 17.01 -8.04
N GLY A 756 3.96 17.39 -9.28
CA GLY A 756 5.29 17.19 -9.87
C GLY A 756 6.35 18.05 -9.17
N SER A 757 7.60 17.61 -9.15
CA SER A 757 8.68 18.39 -8.54
C SER A 757 8.95 19.68 -9.33
N ALA A 758 9.12 20.79 -8.61
CA ALA A 758 9.60 22.05 -9.15
C ALA A 758 11.13 22.06 -9.40
N ASP A 759 11.86 21.05 -8.88
CA ASP A 759 13.33 20.98 -8.90
C ASP A 759 13.87 19.80 -9.72
N SER A 760 13.07 18.76 -9.98
CA SER A 760 13.48 17.53 -10.70
C SER A 760 12.57 17.18 -11.87
N SER A 761 13.16 16.89 -13.02
CA SER A 761 12.44 16.43 -14.23
C SER A 761 12.35 14.91 -14.28
N ALA A 762 11.62 14.29 -13.35
CA ALA A 762 11.41 12.85 -13.34
C ALA A 762 10.72 12.40 -14.64
N GLN A 763 11.27 11.37 -15.30
CA GLN A 763 10.74 10.89 -16.57
C GLN A 763 9.70 9.80 -16.35
N LEU A 764 8.50 10.04 -16.88
CA LEU A 764 7.36 9.13 -16.83
C LEU A 764 6.97 8.70 -18.25
N ASN A 765 6.71 7.41 -18.42
CA ASN A 765 6.38 6.80 -19.70
C ASN A 765 5.02 6.08 -19.64
N ALA A 766 4.36 5.96 -20.80
CA ALA A 766 3.34 4.98 -21.07
C ALA A 766 3.71 4.21 -22.35
N SER A 767 4.41 3.09 -22.19
CA SER A 767 4.83 2.21 -23.30
C SER A 767 3.88 1.04 -23.57
N GLY A 768 3.01 0.67 -22.62
CA GLY A 768 1.99 -0.35 -22.81
C GLY A 768 0.80 0.12 -23.66
N ASP A 769 0.19 -0.79 -24.41
CA ASP A 769 -1.02 -0.48 -25.20
C ASP A 769 -2.17 -0.06 -24.26
N GLY A 770 -2.84 1.05 -24.56
CA GLY A 770 -3.89 1.66 -23.73
C GLY A 770 -3.42 2.23 -22.39
N ALA A 771 -2.11 2.21 -22.09
CA ALA A 771 -1.58 2.69 -20.82
C ALA A 771 -1.75 4.21 -20.64
N THR A 772 -1.86 4.66 -19.38
CA THR A 772 -2.01 6.07 -19.01
C THR A 772 -0.94 6.47 -17.99
N ILE A 773 -0.23 7.58 -18.21
CA ILE A 773 0.78 8.04 -17.24
C ILE A 773 0.09 8.58 -15.98
N ILE A 774 -0.79 9.58 -16.12
CA ILE A 774 -1.48 10.19 -14.98
C ILE A 774 -2.97 10.29 -15.25
N ARG A 775 -3.77 9.75 -14.34
CA ARG A 775 -5.23 9.70 -14.41
C ARG A 775 -5.83 10.33 -13.16
N THR A 776 -6.33 11.55 -13.29
CA THR A 776 -6.93 12.33 -12.21
C THR A 776 -8.45 12.32 -12.38
N THR A 777 -9.20 11.84 -11.38
CA THR A 777 -10.64 11.64 -11.50
C THR A 777 -11.41 12.07 -10.24
N GLY A 778 -12.63 12.57 -10.43
CA GLY A 778 -13.51 12.97 -9.34
C GLY A 778 -13.37 14.43 -8.91
N ALA A 779 -14.50 15.01 -8.49
CA ALA A 779 -14.60 16.40 -8.05
C ALA A 779 -13.59 16.74 -6.94
N GLY A 780 -12.81 17.80 -7.17
CA GLY A 780 -11.79 18.28 -6.23
C GLY A 780 -10.43 17.57 -6.32
N SER A 781 -10.31 16.48 -7.09
CA SER A 781 -9.00 15.87 -7.38
C SER A 781 -8.18 16.79 -8.28
N HIS A 782 -6.87 16.88 -8.04
CA HIS A 782 -6.00 17.85 -8.71
C HIS A 782 -4.66 17.24 -9.18
N PHE A 783 -4.16 17.74 -10.31
CA PHE A 783 -2.86 17.40 -10.89
C PHE A 783 -2.09 18.65 -11.32
N ASP A 784 -0.85 18.77 -10.86
CA ASP A 784 0.16 19.72 -11.34
C ASP A 784 1.36 18.92 -11.89
N SER A 785 1.76 19.19 -13.14
CA SER A 785 2.86 18.47 -13.79
C SER A 785 4.25 18.80 -13.23
N GLY A 786 4.45 19.90 -12.51
CA GLY A 786 5.77 20.41 -12.15
C GLY A 786 6.70 20.43 -13.37
N LYS A 787 7.93 19.90 -13.23
CA LYS A 787 8.92 19.76 -14.32
C LYS A 787 8.96 18.37 -14.97
N LEU A 788 7.90 17.57 -14.84
CA LEU A 788 7.90 16.18 -15.32
C LEU A 788 8.22 16.07 -16.82
N ALA A 789 8.94 15.00 -17.18
CA ALA A 789 9.23 14.65 -18.55
C ALA A 789 8.32 13.48 -18.98
N LEU A 790 7.46 13.67 -19.98
CA LEU A 790 6.39 12.72 -20.34
C LEU A 790 6.63 12.05 -21.70
N SER A 791 6.52 10.72 -21.79
CA SER A 791 6.73 9.97 -23.04
C SER A 791 5.64 8.91 -23.28
N VAL A 792 4.73 9.19 -24.21
CA VAL A 792 3.63 8.30 -24.61
C VAL A 792 4.02 7.54 -25.88
N THR A 793 4.00 6.20 -25.85
CA THR A 793 4.50 5.37 -26.97
C THR A 793 3.75 4.05 -27.24
N GLY A 794 2.97 3.52 -26.30
CA GLY A 794 2.10 2.36 -26.55
C GLY A 794 0.90 2.68 -27.45
N THR A 795 0.28 1.69 -28.08
CA THR A 795 -0.87 1.92 -28.99
C THR A 795 -2.07 2.43 -28.21
N GLY A 796 -2.65 3.56 -28.59
CA GLY A 796 -3.77 4.18 -27.85
C GLY A 796 -3.41 4.68 -26.44
N ALA A 797 -2.12 4.75 -26.10
CA ALA A 797 -1.67 5.24 -24.80
C ALA A 797 -1.93 6.75 -24.62
N THR A 798 -2.07 7.17 -23.37
CA THR A 798 -2.43 8.54 -22.97
C THR A 798 -1.38 9.11 -22.01
N GLY A 799 -1.01 10.38 -22.19
CA GLY A 799 -0.20 11.12 -21.22
C GLY A 799 -1.00 11.41 -19.95
N ILE A 800 -1.79 12.48 -20.00
CA ILE A 800 -2.62 12.97 -18.89
C ILE A 800 -4.11 12.69 -19.19
N ARG A 801 -4.88 12.33 -18.17
CA ARG A 801 -6.32 12.05 -18.30
C ARG A 801 -7.08 12.64 -17.12
N ILE A 802 -7.92 13.66 -17.36
CA ILE A 802 -8.68 14.39 -16.35
C ILE A 802 -10.17 14.08 -16.48
N GLU A 803 -10.79 13.55 -15.41
CA GLU A 803 -12.09 12.88 -15.46
C GLU A 803 -13.05 13.27 -14.31
N GLY A 804 -14.36 13.16 -14.52
CA GLY A 804 -15.38 13.26 -13.46
C GLY A 804 -15.33 14.50 -12.56
N GLY A 805 -15.03 15.68 -13.10
CA GLY A 805 -14.91 16.93 -12.32
C GLY A 805 -13.54 17.18 -11.67
N ALA A 806 -12.52 16.40 -12.04
CA ALA A 806 -11.14 16.67 -11.64
C ALA A 806 -10.56 17.89 -12.38
N THR A 807 -9.45 18.42 -11.86
CA THR A 807 -8.69 19.51 -12.50
C THR A 807 -7.24 19.10 -12.75
N GLY A 808 -6.63 19.64 -13.80
CA GLY A 808 -5.22 19.41 -14.11
C GLY A 808 -4.56 20.61 -14.80
N GLU A 809 -3.27 20.80 -14.53
CA GLU A 809 -2.40 21.74 -15.22
C GLU A 809 -1.15 21.02 -15.76
N ILE A 810 -0.87 21.18 -17.05
CA ILE A 810 0.44 20.90 -17.63
C ILE A 810 1.16 22.24 -17.76
N THR A 811 2.12 22.48 -16.88
CA THR A 811 2.86 23.75 -16.74
C THR A 811 3.82 23.99 -17.92
N SER A 812 4.32 25.21 -18.04
CA SER A 812 5.32 25.60 -19.06
C SER A 812 6.69 24.92 -18.90
N ASP A 813 6.99 24.40 -17.71
CA ASP A 813 8.29 23.78 -17.40
C ASP A 813 8.27 22.24 -17.60
N ALA A 814 7.11 21.65 -17.91
CA ALA A 814 6.98 20.24 -18.24
C ALA A 814 7.44 19.93 -19.67
N VAL A 815 8.17 18.83 -19.83
CA VAL A 815 8.76 18.43 -21.11
C VAL A 815 8.01 17.24 -21.69
N ILE A 816 7.14 17.47 -22.67
CA ILE A 816 6.54 16.35 -23.43
C ILE A 816 7.60 15.83 -24.41
N VAL A 817 8.22 14.72 -24.04
CA VAL A 817 9.37 14.12 -24.73
C VAL A 817 8.93 13.40 -25.99
N ARG A 818 7.80 12.65 -25.96
CA ARG A 818 7.25 11.86 -27.09
C ARG A 818 5.74 11.64 -26.97
N VAL A 819 5.04 11.56 -28.10
CA VAL A 819 3.63 11.14 -28.30
C VAL A 819 3.56 10.23 -29.54
N ALA A 820 4.41 9.20 -29.53
CA ALA A 820 4.93 8.54 -30.73
C ALA A 820 4.42 7.09 -30.92
N GLY A 821 3.30 6.74 -30.31
CA GLY A 821 2.56 5.51 -30.59
C GLY A 821 1.37 5.77 -31.52
N LYS A 822 0.89 4.74 -32.22
CA LYS A 822 -0.33 4.87 -33.02
C LYS A 822 -1.53 5.17 -32.11
N ASP A 823 -2.42 6.05 -32.56
CA ASP A 823 -3.64 6.48 -31.83
C ASP A 823 -3.35 7.10 -30.43
N THR A 824 -2.11 7.53 -30.14
CA THR A 824 -1.74 8.11 -28.84
C THR A 824 -2.22 9.55 -28.66
N THR A 825 -2.31 10.01 -27.41
CA THR A 825 -2.64 11.40 -27.08
C THR A 825 -1.86 11.95 -25.89
N ALA A 826 -1.55 13.26 -25.92
CA ALA A 826 -0.90 13.93 -24.80
C ALA A 826 -1.86 14.18 -23.63
N GLY A 827 -3.14 14.48 -23.91
CA GLY A 827 -4.13 14.76 -22.87
C GLY A 827 -5.58 14.46 -23.27
N ILE A 828 -6.33 13.82 -22.36
CA ILE A 828 -7.78 13.62 -22.45
C ILE A 828 -8.49 14.38 -21.33
N VAL A 829 -9.58 15.08 -21.66
CA VAL A 829 -10.53 15.67 -20.70
C VAL A 829 -11.91 15.07 -20.93
N ASP A 830 -12.50 14.49 -19.88
CA ASP A 830 -13.75 13.74 -19.96
C ASP A 830 -14.68 14.11 -18.79
N GLY A 831 -15.91 14.55 -19.05
CA GLY A 831 -16.87 14.84 -17.96
C GLY A 831 -17.39 13.60 -17.22
N ASN A 832 -17.20 12.40 -17.79
CA ASN A 832 -17.54 11.15 -17.13
C ASN A 832 -16.54 10.82 -15.99
N TYR A 833 -17.04 10.36 -14.85
CA TYR A 833 -16.23 9.65 -13.86
C TYR A 833 -16.14 8.16 -14.22
N TYR A 834 -14.97 7.56 -13.98
CA TYR A 834 -14.72 6.15 -14.24
C TYR A 834 -14.15 5.44 -13.01
N ASN A 835 -14.76 4.33 -12.63
CA ASN A 835 -14.31 3.44 -11.57
C ASN A 835 -12.97 2.74 -11.94
N LEU A 836 -12.42 1.93 -11.02
CA LEU A 836 -11.19 1.17 -11.26
C LEU A 836 -11.34 0.05 -12.30
N ASP A 837 -12.53 -0.54 -12.41
CA ASP A 837 -12.89 -1.53 -13.45
C ASP A 837 -13.14 -0.88 -14.84
N GLY A 838 -13.11 0.45 -14.93
CA GLY A 838 -13.42 1.21 -16.15
C GLY A 838 -14.90 1.46 -16.41
N SER A 839 -15.81 1.07 -15.51
CA SER A 839 -17.23 1.41 -15.60
C SER A 839 -17.48 2.91 -15.32
N VAL A 840 -18.48 3.51 -15.96
CA VAL A 840 -18.86 4.92 -15.76
C VAL A 840 -19.76 5.04 -14.54
N ASN A 841 -19.48 6.00 -13.65
CA ASN A 841 -20.40 6.34 -12.56
C ASN A 841 -21.18 7.63 -12.90
N ASP A 842 -22.46 7.49 -13.23
CA ASP A 842 -23.36 8.61 -13.53
C ASP A 842 -23.53 9.59 -12.35
N ALA A 843 -23.36 9.14 -11.10
CA ALA A 843 -23.51 9.98 -9.92
C ALA A 843 -22.26 10.83 -9.58
N GLN A 844 -21.13 10.59 -10.24
CA GLN A 844 -19.85 11.29 -10.00
C GLN A 844 -19.37 12.12 -11.20
N LYS A 845 -20.19 12.27 -12.25
CA LYS A 845 -19.87 13.13 -13.40
C LYS A 845 -19.74 14.60 -12.97
N GLY A 846 -18.88 15.35 -13.65
CA GLY A 846 -18.62 16.74 -13.32
C GLY A 846 -17.73 17.47 -14.31
N ASP A 847 -17.57 18.77 -14.10
CA ASP A 847 -16.91 19.71 -15.01
C ASP A 847 -15.37 19.53 -15.00
N SER A 848 -14.87 18.51 -15.70
CA SER A 848 -13.43 18.22 -15.80
C SER A 848 -12.69 19.31 -16.57
N VAL A 849 -11.56 19.80 -16.05
CA VAL A 849 -10.79 20.89 -16.69
C VAL A 849 -9.30 20.54 -16.79
N LEU A 850 -8.73 20.68 -17.98
CA LEU A 850 -7.28 20.63 -18.21
C LEU A 850 -6.80 21.96 -18.80
N THR A 851 -5.89 22.65 -18.11
CA THR A 851 -5.08 23.73 -18.70
C THR A 851 -3.76 23.13 -19.19
N SER A 852 -3.35 23.46 -20.43
CA SER A 852 -2.06 22.98 -20.96
C SER A 852 -1.27 24.10 -21.61
N TYR A 853 -0.09 24.38 -21.04
CA TYR A 853 0.97 25.24 -21.58
C TYR A 853 1.97 24.45 -22.45
N ALA A 854 1.75 23.16 -22.69
CA ALA A 854 2.74 22.29 -23.31
C ALA A 854 2.87 22.45 -24.83
N VAL A 855 4.11 22.37 -25.31
CA VAL A 855 4.49 22.41 -26.73
C VAL A 855 4.53 20.99 -27.30
N LEU A 856 3.78 20.74 -28.38
CA LEU A 856 3.70 19.46 -29.08
C LEU A 856 4.24 19.57 -30.52
N GLU A 857 5.39 18.98 -30.81
CA GLU A 857 6.03 19.03 -32.14
C GLU A 857 6.05 17.69 -32.89
N THR A 858 6.20 17.71 -34.22
CA THR A 858 6.14 16.50 -35.05
C THR A 858 7.27 15.49 -34.80
N ALA A 859 8.41 15.93 -34.27
CA ALA A 859 9.47 15.02 -33.81
C ALA A 859 8.96 13.99 -32.78
N ASN A 860 7.82 14.31 -32.15
CA ASN A 860 7.19 13.53 -31.10
C ASN A 860 5.96 12.74 -31.59
N THR A 861 5.44 12.90 -32.81
CA THR A 861 4.17 12.25 -33.25
C THR A 861 4.34 11.05 -34.18
N ALA A 862 3.35 10.15 -34.16
CA ALA A 862 3.22 9.01 -35.07
C ALA A 862 1.86 9.03 -35.82
N ASP A 863 1.68 8.09 -36.76
CA ASP A 863 0.44 7.90 -37.51
C ASP A 863 -0.79 7.77 -36.59
N GLY A 864 -1.86 8.51 -36.89
CA GLY A 864 -3.08 8.57 -36.09
C GLY A 864 -2.96 9.25 -34.71
N ALA A 865 -1.83 9.88 -34.36
CA ALA A 865 -1.70 10.57 -33.08
C ALA A 865 -2.60 11.81 -32.97
N PHE A 866 -3.11 12.05 -31.75
CA PHE A 866 -3.88 13.21 -31.35
C PHE A 866 -3.03 14.10 -30.44
N GLY A 867 -3.16 15.42 -30.54
CA GLY A 867 -2.62 16.33 -29.52
C GLY A 867 -3.43 16.18 -28.23
N TYR A 868 -4.71 16.54 -28.29
CA TYR A 868 -5.64 16.44 -27.16
C TYR A 868 -7.03 15.95 -27.57
N ILE A 869 -7.79 15.44 -26.60
CA ILE A 869 -9.20 15.06 -26.75
C ILE A 869 -10.02 15.70 -25.61
N ALA A 870 -11.07 16.46 -25.94
CA ALA A 870 -12.03 17.01 -24.99
C ALA A 870 -13.43 16.44 -25.29
N ARG A 871 -14.11 15.83 -24.31
CA ARG A 871 -15.38 15.13 -24.55
C ARG A 871 -16.32 15.03 -23.35
N ASN A 872 -17.58 14.75 -23.61
CA ASN A 872 -18.64 14.56 -22.59
C ASN A 872 -18.75 15.72 -21.57
N GLY A 873 -18.58 16.97 -22.01
CA GLY A 873 -18.53 18.17 -21.15
C GLY A 873 -17.15 18.51 -20.57
N GLY A 874 -16.15 17.65 -20.76
CA GLY A 874 -14.76 17.93 -20.38
C GLY A 874 -14.17 19.10 -21.19
N ARG A 875 -13.42 19.96 -20.51
CA ARG A 875 -12.97 21.27 -21.01
C ARG A 875 -11.45 21.40 -21.08
N LEU A 876 -10.93 21.66 -22.27
CA LEU A 876 -9.53 21.92 -22.54
C LEU A 876 -9.29 23.43 -22.71
N ILE A 877 -8.36 23.98 -21.93
CA ILE A 877 -7.81 25.34 -22.10
C ILE A 877 -6.41 25.18 -22.69
N HIS A 878 -6.23 25.59 -23.95
CA HIS A 878 -4.98 25.40 -24.69
C HIS A 878 -4.19 26.72 -24.80
N GLU A 879 -3.11 26.79 -24.03
CA GLU A 879 -2.20 27.94 -23.91
C GLU A 879 -0.81 27.63 -24.50
N GLY A 880 -0.50 26.35 -24.72
CA GLY A 880 0.78 25.85 -25.26
C GLY A 880 0.93 26.03 -26.77
N SER A 881 1.33 24.99 -27.50
CA SER A 881 1.24 24.99 -28.97
C SER A 881 1.24 23.58 -29.56
N ILE A 882 0.76 23.45 -30.80
CA ILE A 882 0.76 22.20 -31.57
C ILE A 882 1.38 22.45 -32.96
N ASN A 883 2.30 21.59 -33.39
CA ASN A 883 2.96 21.64 -34.69
C ASN A 883 3.21 20.23 -35.26
N PHE A 884 2.21 19.67 -35.94
CA PHE A 884 2.22 18.33 -36.52
C PHE A 884 2.32 18.40 -38.05
N THR A 885 3.44 17.95 -38.62
CA THR A 885 3.71 17.96 -40.06
C THR A 885 3.58 16.58 -40.72
N ALA A 886 3.27 15.54 -39.96
CA ALA A 886 2.99 14.20 -40.48
C ALA A 886 1.57 14.12 -41.06
N ASP A 887 1.43 13.54 -42.25
CA ASP A 887 0.15 13.48 -42.99
C ASP A 887 -0.99 12.85 -42.17
N ASN A 888 -2.20 13.42 -42.28
CA ASN A 888 -3.43 12.94 -41.63
C ASN A 888 -3.42 13.00 -40.08
N SER A 889 -2.53 13.78 -39.47
CA SER A 889 -2.54 14.02 -38.02
C SER A 889 -3.81 14.76 -37.58
N THR A 890 -4.23 14.59 -36.31
CA THR A 890 -5.29 15.41 -35.69
C THR A 890 -4.73 16.23 -34.53
N GLY A 891 -4.90 17.55 -34.55
CA GLY A 891 -4.43 18.43 -33.47
C GLY A 891 -5.26 18.26 -32.19
N ILE A 892 -6.55 18.61 -32.26
CA ILE A 892 -7.50 18.48 -31.15
C ILE A 892 -8.78 17.81 -31.63
N LEU A 893 -9.28 16.83 -30.88
CA LEU A 893 -10.63 16.27 -31.04
C LEU A 893 -11.56 16.81 -29.96
N VAL A 894 -12.74 17.30 -30.35
CA VAL A 894 -13.80 17.78 -29.47
C VAL A 894 -15.05 16.96 -29.75
N ASP A 895 -15.46 16.07 -28.82
CA ASP A 895 -16.59 15.13 -28.99
C ASP A 895 -17.63 15.29 -27.87
N GLY A 896 -18.57 16.21 -28.07
CA GLY A 896 -19.44 16.74 -27.01
C GLY A 896 -18.66 17.40 -25.87
N GLY A 897 -17.49 17.99 -26.15
CA GLY A 897 -16.60 18.63 -25.17
C GLY A 897 -16.42 20.14 -25.41
N ILE A 898 -15.54 20.78 -24.64
CA ILE A 898 -15.30 22.22 -24.71
C ILE A 898 -13.82 22.51 -25.00
N LEU A 899 -13.55 23.41 -25.94
CA LEU A 899 -12.21 23.91 -26.28
C LEU A 899 -12.15 25.44 -26.15
N GLU A 900 -11.26 25.91 -25.28
CA GLU A 900 -10.80 27.30 -25.18
C GLU A 900 -9.38 27.36 -25.77
N ASN A 901 -9.25 27.77 -27.04
CA ASN A 901 -7.95 27.87 -27.72
C ASN A 901 -7.38 29.29 -27.68
N HIS A 902 -6.25 29.47 -26.99
CA HIS A 902 -5.60 30.78 -26.85
C HIS A 902 -4.30 30.93 -27.66
N SER A 903 -3.79 29.84 -28.23
CA SER A 903 -2.47 29.79 -28.89
C SER A 903 -2.48 29.04 -30.23
N ASP A 904 -1.30 28.73 -30.77
CA ASP A 904 -1.10 28.23 -32.14
C ASP A 904 -1.27 26.70 -32.26
N VAL A 905 -2.17 26.27 -33.14
CA VAL A 905 -2.41 24.86 -33.50
C VAL A 905 -2.19 24.68 -35.01
N THR A 906 -1.07 24.04 -35.39
CA THR A 906 -0.64 23.84 -36.77
C THR A 906 -0.54 22.35 -37.11
N VAL A 907 -1.28 21.88 -38.12
CA VAL A 907 -1.41 20.44 -38.43
C VAL A 907 -1.47 20.15 -39.93
N ASN A 908 -0.80 19.08 -40.38
CA ASN A 908 -0.98 18.45 -41.68
C ASN A 908 -2.05 17.33 -41.54
N GLY A 909 -3.28 17.58 -42.00
CA GLY A 909 -4.44 16.73 -41.72
C GLY A 909 -5.64 17.53 -41.22
N VAL A 910 -5.97 17.42 -39.93
CA VAL A 910 -7.08 18.14 -39.29
C VAL A 910 -6.59 18.89 -38.04
N ALA A 911 -6.64 20.22 -38.03
CA ALA A 911 -6.16 20.98 -36.87
C ALA A 911 -7.12 20.86 -35.66
N VAL A 912 -8.43 21.07 -35.88
CA VAL A 912 -9.49 20.82 -34.89
C VAL A 912 -10.61 19.98 -35.52
N ASN A 913 -10.92 18.83 -34.91
CA ASN A 913 -11.96 17.90 -35.31
C ASN A 913 -13.13 18.00 -34.30
N ILE A 914 -14.34 18.33 -34.76
CA ILE A 914 -15.50 18.62 -33.90
C ILE A 914 -16.62 17.63 -34.22
N GLN A 915 -17.01 16.84 -33.23
CA GLN A 915 -18.03 15.78 -33.31
C GLN A 915 -19.00 15.90 -32.13
N GLY A 916 -20.12 15.18 -32.18
CA GLY A 916 -21.07 15.11 -31.08
C GLY A 916 -21.92 16.37 -30.91
N ALA A 917 -23.02 16.25 -30.16
CA ALA A 917 -23.87 17.38 -29.81
C ALA A 917 -23.28 18.14 -28.61
N ASN A 918 -23.54 19.45 -28.54
CA ASN A 918 -23.04 20.35 -27.48
C ASN A 918 -21.51 20.51 -27.43
N SER A 919 -20.80 20.23 -28.53
CA SER A 919 -19.39 20.63 -28.65
C SER A 919 -19.26 22.15 -28.77
N GLU A 920 -18.42 22.75 -27.93
CA GLU A 920 -18.16 24.19 -27.91
C GLU A 920 -16.68 24.46 -28.23
N VAL A 921 -16.43 25.45 -29.10
CA VAL A 921 -15.08 25.86 -29.49
C VAL A 921 -15.00 27.38 -29.52
N THR A 922 -14.03 27.93 -28.81
CA THR A 922 -13.66 29.36 -28.87
C THR A 922 -12.20 29.49 -29.27
N ASN A 923 -11.86 30.53 -30.06
CA ASN A 923 -10.50 30.73 -30.56
C ASN A 923 -10.06 32.20 -30.50
N SER A 924 -8.95 32.44 -29.80
CA SER A 924 -8.19 33.69 -29.86
C SER A 924 -6.76 33.52 -30.40
N GLY A 925 -6.31 32.28 -30.66
CA GLY A 925 -5.03 31.96 -31.29
C GLY A 925 -5.12 31.73 -32.80
N VAL A 926 -4.12 31.08 -33.38
CA VAL A 926 -4.07 30.73 -34.81
C VAL A 926 -4.25 29.23 -35.02
N VAL A 927 -5.27 28.82 -35.77
CA VAL A 927 -5.51 27.41 -36.13
C VAL A 927 -5.21 27.21 -37.62
N THR A 928 -4.20 26.40 -37.95
CA THR A 928 -3.61 26.25 -39.28
C THR A 928 -3.65 24.79 -39.76
N ALA A 929 -4.24 24.53 -40.92
CA ALA A 929 -4.01 23.30 -41.68
C ALA A 929 -2.97 23.52 -42.79
N THR A 930 -1.83 22.83 -42.74
CA THR A 930 -0.73 23.04 -43.71
C THR A 930 -0.94 22.27 -45.02
N ASP A 931 -1.56 21.10 -44.94
CA ASP A 931 -2.19 20.35 -46.03
C ASP A 931 -3.22 19.38 -45.40
N GLY A 932 -3.85 18.52 -46.20
CA GLY A 932 -4.79 17.50 -45.74
C GLY A 932 -6.25 17.92 -45.87
N GLN A 933 -7.01 17.87 -44.78
CA GLN A 933 -8.47 17.95 -44.83
C GLN A 933 -9.02 19.33 -44.42
N ALA A 934 -8.77 19.81 -43.19
CA ALA A 934 -9.31 21.11 -42.74
C ALA A 934 -8.62 21.69 -41.50
N ALA A 935 -8.63 23.02 -41.36
CA ALA A 935 -8.29 23.66 -40.09
C ALA A 935 -9.40 23.41 -39.04
N TYR A 936 -10.67 23.54 -39.43
CA TYR A 936 -11.80 23.03 -38.65
C TYR A 936 -12.61 22.01 -39.45
N LEU A 937 -12.67 20.76 -38.97
CA LEU A 937 -13.58 19.73 -39.45
C LEU A 937 -14.80 19.64 -38.53
N VAL A 938 -15.98 19.97 -39.04
CA VAL A 938 -17.26 19.82 -38.32
C VAL A 938 -17.94 18.56 -38.83
N GLY A 939 -18.01 17.54 -37.98
CA GLY A 939 -18.53 16.21 -38.30
C GLY A 939 -19.93 15.94 -37.75
N ASN A 940 -20.22 14.65 -37.53
CA ASN A 940 -21.56 14.19 -37.21
C ASN A 940 -22.14 14.80 -35.91
N ASN A 941 -23.34 15.37 -36.03
CA ASN A 941 -24.11 16.06 -34.99
C ASN A 941 -23.49 17.33 -34.38
N ALA A 942 -22.32 17.77 -34.88
CA ALA A 942 -21.64 18.96 -34.39
C ALA A 942 -22.17 20.27 -34.98
N THR A 943 -21.94 21.35 -34.23
CA THR A 943 -22.13 22.75 -34.64
C THR A 943 -20.86 23.52 -34.34
N LEU A 944 -20.43 24.42 -35.24
CA LEU A 944 -19.34 25.36 -34.96
C LEU A 944 -19.88 26.78 -34.86
N ALA A 945 -19.68 27.40 -33.69
CA ALA A 945 -19.83 28.84 -33.49
C ALA A 945 -18.43 29.45 -33.32
N LEU A 946 -17.76 29.73 -34.45
CA LEU A 946 -16.41 30.29 -34.45
C LEU A 946 -16.46 31.77 -34.05
N ASN A 947 -16.43 32.00 -32.74
CA ASN A 947 -16.49 33.30 -32.10
C ASN A 947 -15.08 33.75 -31.67
N GLY A 948 -14.68 34.96 -32.03
CA GLY A 948 -13.45 35.59 -31.53
C GLY A 948 -12.58 36.19 -32.63
N ASN A 949 -11.53 36.91 -32.21
CA ASN A 949 -10.57 37.56 -33.12
C ASN A 949 -9.46 36.62 -33.62
N GLY A 950 -9.54 35.32 -33.32
CA GLY A 950 -8.54 34.33 -33.76
C GLY A 950 -8.50 34.16 -35.28
N GLU A 951 -7.36 33.69 -35.79
CA GLU A 951 -7.16 33.46 -37.22
C GLU A 951 -7.25 31.96 -37.55
N THR A 952 -7.93 31.65 -38.64
CA THR A 952 -7.97 30.32 -39.27
C THR A 952 -7.12 30.37 -40.52
N ARG A 953 -6.23 29.40 -40.74
CA ARG A 953 -5.38 29.32 -41.94
C ARG A 953 -5.47 27.94 -42.57
N ALA A 954 -5.46 27.86 -43.90
CA ALA A 954 -5.34 26.57 -44.58
C ALA A 954 -4.59 26.66 -45.91
N ALA A 955 -3.84 25.61 -46.24
CA ALA A 955 -2.97 25.52 -47.41
C ALA A 955 -3.05 24.13 -48.07
N GLY A 956 -2.36 23.96 -49.21
CA GLY A 956 -2.36 22.72 -49.97
C GLY A 956 -3.75 22.34 -50.49
N THR A 957 -4.27 21.21 -50.03
CA THR A 957 -5.64 20.71 -50.29
C THR A 957 -6.63 20.99 -49.16
N ALA A 958 -6.16 21.42 -47.98
CA ALA A 958 -7.01 21.58 -46.81
C ALA A 958 -7.99 22.77 -46.91
N HIS A 959 -9.17 22.59 -46.34
CA HIS A 959 -10.19 23.63 -46.19
C HIS A 959 -9.95 24.51 -44.95
N GLY A 960 -10.46 25.75 -44.95
CA GLY A 960 -10.52 26.56 -43.74
C GLY A 960 -11.49 25.95 -42.73
N ILE A 961 -12.74 25.77 -43.15
CA ILE A 961 -13.78 25.04 -42.43
C ILE A 961 -14.43 24.04 -43.38
N LEU A 962 -14.36 22.75 -43.05
CA LEU A 962 -15.11 21.69 -43.73
C LEU A 962 -16.29 21.26 -42.87
N LEU A 963 -17.50 21.44 -43.39
CA LEU A 963 -18.73 20.90 -42.83
C LEU A 963 -18.99 19.55 -43.50
N ASP A 964 -18.67 18.44 -42.83
CA ASP A 964 -18.83 17.10 -43.38
C ASP A 964 -20.21 16.50 -43.04
N THR A 965 -20.57 15.42 -43.73
CA THR A 965 -21.84 14.70 -43.64
C THR A 965 -22.26 14.46 -42.19
N GLY A 966 -23.33 15.13 -41.78
CA GLY A 966 -23.89 15.03 -40.43
C GLY A 966 -23.71 16.27 -39.55
N ALA A 967 -22.92 17.26 -39.96
CA ALA A 967 -22.88 18.58 -39.31
C ALA A 967 -24.27 19.24 -39.24
N LYS A 968 -24.46 20.18 -38.32
CA LYS A 968 -25.77 20.78 -37.99
C LYS A 968 -25.84 22.30 -38.07
N GLY A 969 -24.71 23.01 -38.02
CA GLY A 969 -24.71 24.48 -38.02
C GLY A 969 -23.31 25.07 -38.10
N LEU A 970 -23.20 26.23 -38.76
CA LEU A 970 -22.00 27.07 -38.77
C LEU A 970 -22.39 28.55 -38.57
N THR A 971 -21.77 29.20 -37.60
CA THR A 971 -21.74 30.66 -37.46
C THR A 971 -20.29 31.10 -37.29
N VAL A 972 -19.90 32.17 -37.97
CA VAL A 972 -18.58 32.78 -37.84
C VAL A 972 -18.76 34.26 -37.48
N ASP A 973 -18.24 34.67 -36.32
CA ASP A 973 -18.48 36.01 -35.74
C ASP A 973 -17.13 36.67 -35.37
N GLY A 974 -16.74 37.68 -36.17
CA GLY A 974 -15.50 38.45 -36.01
C GLY A 974 -14.20 37.78 -36.50
N ALA A 975 -14.19 36.48 -36.72
CA ALA A 975 -12.98 35.72 -37.08
C ALA A 975 -12.43 36.05 -38.49
N THR A 976 -11.14 35.74 -38.69
CA THR A 976 -10.45 35.81 -40.00
C THR A 976 -10.10 34.41 -40.50
N ILE A 977 -10.33 34.14 -41.79
CA ILE A 977 -9.96 32.90 -42.49
C ILE A 977 -9.02 33.26 -43.65
N THR A 978 -7.80 32.74 -43.65
CA THR A 978 -6.75 33.04 -44.65
C THR A 978 -6.31 31.76 -45.34
N MET A 979 -6.70 31.57 -46.60
CA MET A 979 -6.20 30.48 -47.44
C MET A 979 -4.88 30.88 -48.12
N ASP A 980 -3.96 29.95 -48.25
CA ASP A 980 -2.72 30.21 -49.00
C ASP A 980 -2.98 30.54 -50.48
N SER A 981 -2.10 31.37 -51.03
CA SER A 981 -2.10 31.85 -52.42
C SER A 981 -1.93 30.75 -53.47
N ALA A 982 -1.24 29.65 -53.15
CA ALA A 982 -1.12 28.46 -54.00
C ALA A 982 -2.09 27.34 -53.58
N GLY A 983 -2.77 27.48 -52.44
CA GLY A 983 -3.78 26.55 -51.94
C GLY A 983 -4.95 26.36 -52.91
N SER A 984 -5.47 25.12 -52.90
CA SER A 984 -6.59 24.65 -53.73
C SER A 984 -7.87 24.40 -52.92
N GLY A 985 -7.76 24.22 -51.59
CA GLY A 985 -8.90 24.06 -50.71
C GLY A 985 -9.75 25.33 -50.56
N ASN A 986 -11.00 25.15 -50.14
CA ASN A 986 -11.99 26.22 -49.97
C ASN A 986 -12.01 26.75 -48.52
N ALA A 987 -12.22 28.05 -48.32
CA ALA A 987 -12.24 28.65 -46.99
C ALA A 987 -13.43 28.17 -46.15
N ILE A 988 -14.59 27.97 -46.76
CA ILE A 988 -15.72 27.24 -46.17
C ILE A 988 -16.25 26.26 -47.23
N GLU A 989 -16.39 25.00 -46.84
CA GLU A 989 -16.88 23.88 -47.67
C GLU A 989 -18.10 23.22 -47.02
N ASN A 990 -19.27 23.29 -47.67
CA ASN A 990 -20.53 22.78 -47.13
C ASN A 990 -20.95 21.44 -47.75
N LYS A 991 -20.08 20.44 -47.64
CA LYS A 991 -20.36 19.03 -48.01
C LYS A 991 -21.54 18.45 -47.21
N ALA A 992 -21.82 18.97 -46.03
CA ALA A 992 -22.98 18.65 -45.21
C ALA A 992 -24.33 19.12 -45.80
N ALA A 993 -24.32 20.02 -46.78
CA ALA A 993 -25.49 20.70 -47.35
C ALA A 993 -26.40 21.36 -46.30
N ILE A 994 -25.83 21.90 -45.22
CA ILE A 994 -26.63 22.59 -44.18
C ILE A 994 -27.04 23.99 -44.63
N SER A 995 -28.31 24.34 -44.40
CA SER A 995 -28.84 25.70 -44.60
C SER A 995 -28.51 26.62 -43.43
N GLY A 996 -28.39 27.93 -43.70
CA GLY A 996 -28.29 28.96 -42.66
C GLY A 996 -26.88 29.25 -42.17
N ILE A 997 -25.85 28.91 -42.95
CA ILE A 997 -24.46 29.35 -42.69
C ILE A 997 -24.44 30.87 -42.56
N GLN A 998 -23.96 31.36 -41.41
CA GLN A 998 -24.03 32.77 -41.02
C GLN A 998 -22.63 33.37 -40.86
N LEU A 999 -22.29 34.34 -41.72
CA LEU A 999 -21.10 35.17 -41.59
C LEU A 999 -21.45 36.53 -40.96
N LYS A 1000 -20.70 36.94 -39.94
CA LYS A 1000 -20.85 38.24 -39.28
C LYS A 1000 -19.48 38.88 -39.09
N ASN A 1001 -19.29 40.02 -39.73
CA ASN A 1001 -18.05 40.80 -39.76
C ASN A 1001 -16.81 39.96 -40.12
N THR A 1002 -17.02 38.81 -40.78
CA THR A 1002 -15.99 37.81 -41.06
C THR A 1002 -15.04 38.32 -42.14
N THR A 1003 -13.74 38.13 -41.98
CA THR A 1003 -12.78 38.38 -43.06
C THR A 1003 -12.33 37.06 -43.66
N ILE A 1004 -12.52 36.86 -44.96
CA ILE A 1004 -12.04 35.69 -45.70
C ILE A 1004 -11.04 36.17 -46.75
N ASN A 1005 -9.89 35.53 -46.86
CA ASN A 1005 -8.89 35.75 -47.91
C ASN A 1005 -8.65 34.44 -48.66
N VAL A 1006 -8.83 34.42 -49.98
CA VAL A 1006 -8.61 33.24 -50.83
C VAL A 1006 -7.63 33.48 -51.97
N GLY A 1007 -6.80 32.47 -52.26
CA GLY A 1007 -5.97 32.38 -53.46
C GLY A 1007 -6.76 31.87 -54.66
N ASN A 1008 -6.68 30.55 -54.90
CA ASN A 1008 -7.30 29.89 -56.05
C ASN A 1008 -8.55 29.06 -55.69
N GLY A 1009 -8.77 28.77 -54.41
CA GLY A 1009 -10.01 28.14 -53.91
C GLY A 1009 -11.21 29.09 -53.83
N VAL A 1010 -12.32 28.58 -53.30
CA VAL A 1010 -13.58 29.30 -53.10
C VAL A 1010 -13.66 29.86 -51.67
N GLY A 1011 -14.20 31.07 -51.50
CA GLY A 1011 -14.51 31.67 -50.19
C GLY A 1011 -15.61 30.91 -49.43
N VAL A 1012 -16.75 30.68 -50.08
CA VAL A 1012 -17.80 29.77 -49.59
C VAL A 1012 -18.30 28.89 -50.73
N HIS A 1013 -18.12 27.57 -50.62
CA HIS A 1013 -18.71 26.59 -51.51
C HIS A 1013 -19.89 25.90 -50.81
N THR A 1014 -21.09 25.98 -51.38
CA THR A 1014 -22.30 25.43 -50.75
C THR A 1014 -23.43 25.12 -51.72
N GLY A 1015 -24.08 23.96 -51.54
CA GLY A 1015 -25.30 23.58 -52.26
C GLY A 1015 -26.60 23.97 -51.57
N ALA A 1016 -26.53 24.51 -50.35
CA ALA A 1016 -27.68 24.95 -49.56
C ALA A 1016 -27.56 26.45 -49.19
N SER A 1017 -28.70 27.12 -48.97
CA SER A 1017 -28.72 28.57 -48.75
C SER A 1017 -27.90 28.96 -47.52
N MET A 1018 -27.12 30.03 -47.65
CA MET A 1018 -26.61 30.79 -46.50
C MET A 1018 -27.76 31.47 -45.74
N ALA A 1019 -27.46 32.08 -44.60
CA ALA A 1019 -28.39 32.98 -43.91
C ALA A 1019 -28.76 34.19 -44.78
N GLN A 1020 -29.96 34.76 -44.58
CA GLN A 1020 -30.47 35.87 -45.41
C GLN A 1020 -29.67 37.17 -45.25
N THR A 1021 -29.20 37.43 -44.02
CA THR A 1021 -28.27 38.50 -43.64
C THR A 1021 -26.87 37.95 -43.48
N ASN A 1022 -25.84 38.62 -44.01
CA ASN A 1022 -24.43 38.37 -43.73
C ASN A 1022 -23.65 39.69 -43.78
N SER A 1023 -22.56 39.78 -43.03
CA SER A 1023 -21.63 40.91 -43.11
C SER A 1023 -20.17 40.44 -43.06
N GLY A 1024 -19.27 41.24 -43.63
CA GLY A 1024 -17.83 40.93 -43.66
C GLY A 1024 -17.18 41.26 -45.00
N THR A 1025 -15.98 40.73 -45.23
CA THR A 1025 -15.23 40.89 -46.48
C THR A 1025 -14.68 39.56 -46.97
N ILE A 1026 -14.82 39.27 -48.28
CA ILE A 1026 -14.18 38.12 -48.94
C ILE A 1026 -13.22 38.65 -50.01
N ASN A 1027 -11.91 38.60 -49.76
CA ASN A 1027 -10.87 39.03 -50.70
C ASN A 1027 -10.38 37.83 -51.53
N ILE A 1028 -10.52 37.91 -52.85
CA ILE A 1028 -9.99 36.93 -53.80
C ILE A 1028 -8.73 37.52 -54.41
N ASN A 1029 -7.57 36.98 -54.03
CA ASN A 1029 -6.25 37.49 -54.38
C ASN A 1029 -5.55 36.66 -55.47
N GLY A 1030 -6.16 35.55 -55.90
CA GLY A 1030 -5.74 34.72 -57.03
C GLY A 1030 -6.89 34.45 -57.99
N SER A 1031 -6.91 33.25 -58.59
CA SER A 1031 -7.93 32.84 -59.59
C SER A 1031 -9.24 32.30 -59.00
N GLY A 1032 -9.42 32.42 -57.68
CA GLY A 1032 -10.54 31.82 -56.93
C GLY A 1032 -11.92 32.43 -57.17
N THR A 1033 -12.89 32.00 -56.36
CA THR A 1033 -14.29 32.48 -56.41
C THR A 1033 -14.76 32.92 -55.03
N GLY A 1034 -15.50 34.01 -54.91
CA GLY A 1034 -16.01 34.48 -53.61
C GLY A 1034 -17.05 33.55 -53.01
N ILE A 1035 -18.13 33.28 -53.75
CA ILE A 1035 -19.15 32.28 -53.41
C ILE A 1035 -19.43 31.41 -54.63
N LEU A 1036 -19.37 30.08 -54.46
CA LEU A 1036 -19.82 29.10 -55.45
C LEU A 1036 -21.04 28.36 -54.91
N PHE A 1037 -22.18 28.51 -55.60
CA PHE A 1037 -23.45 27.92 -55.22
C PHE A 1037 -23.88 26.85 -56.24
N GLU A 1038 -23.50 25.59 -56.00
CA GLU A 1038 -23.83 24.43 -56.82
C GLU A 1038 -23.88 23.15 -55.96
N ASN A 1039 -24.26 22.00 -56.53
CA ASN A 1039 -24.25 20.74 -55.80
C ASN A 1039 -22.81 20.30 -55.46
N VAL A 1040 -22.39 20.54 -54.22
CA VAL A 1040 -21.04 20.26 -53.69
C VAL A 1040 -20.55 18.83 -53.94
N ALA A 1041 -21.45 17.85 -54.10
CA ALA A 1041 -21.08 16.45 -54.28
C ALA A 1041 -20.53 16.11 -55.68
N ASP A 1042 -20.95 16.84 -56.73
CA ASP A 1042 -20.62 16.51 -58.13
C ASP A 1042 -20.58 17.69 -59.12
N GLY A 1043 -20.84 18.92 -58.67
CA GLY A 1043 -20.90 20.12 -59.49
C GLY A 1043 -22.17 20.25 -60.35
N SER A 1044 -23.22 19.48 -60.07
CA SER A 1044 -24.52 19.62 -60.77
C SER A 1044 -25.36 20.82 -60.28
N ASP A 1045 -26.47 21.10 -60.97
CA ASP A 1045 -27.48 22.06 -60.51
C ASP A 1045 -28.01 21.65 -59.13
N THR A 1046 -27.88 22.53 -58.12
CA THR A 1046 -28.61 22.35 -56.85
C THR A 1046 -30.12 22.62 -57.04
N ASP A 1047 -30.95 21.94 -56.24
CA ASP A 1047 -32.40 22.16 -56.15
C ASP A 1047 -32.79 23.13 -55.02
N GLN A 1048 -31.80 23.79 -54.41
CA GLN A 1048 -32.00 24.75 -53.33
C GLN A 1048 -31.98 26.20 -53.82
N THR A 1049 -32.93 27.00 -53.35
CA THR A 1049 -32.91 28.47 -53.51
C THR A 1049 -31.82 29.08 -52.63
N LEU A 1050 -30.87 29.82 -53.21
CA LEU A 1050 -30.03 30.74 -52.44
C LEU A 1050 -30.81 32.03 -52.16
N ASP A 1051 -31.02 32.35 -50.89
CA ASP A 1051 -31.61 33.62 -50.46
C ASP A 1051 -30.68 34.35 -49.48
N MET A 1052 -30.04 35.39 -49.99
CA MET A 1052 -29.15 36.30 -49.28
C MET A 1052 -29.63 37.75 -49.42
N SER A 1053 -30.94 38.01 -49.54
CA SER A 1053 -31.48 39.33 -49.94
C SER A 1053 -30.99 40.51 -49.11
N ASP A 1054 -30.64 40.26 -47.84
CA ASP A 1054 -30.32 41.28 -46.84
C ASP A 1054 -28.81 41.29 -46.50
N SER A 1055 -27.99 40.62 -47.31
CA SER A 1055 -26.53 40.46 -47.12
C SER A 1055 -25.67 41.58 -47.74
N ARG A 1056 -26.18 42.82 -47.87
CA ARG A 1056 -25.48 43.90 -48.58
C ARG A 1056 -24.13 44.31 -47.96
N ASP A 1057 -23.99 44.07 -46.66
CA ASP A 1057 -22.78 44.35 -45.88
C ASP A 1057 -21.75 43.21 -45.93
N LEU A 1058 -22.01 42.12 -46.67
CA LEU A 1058 -20.99 41.17 -47.11
C LEU A 1058 -20.38 41.66 -48.42
N VAL A 1059 -19.09 41.98 -48.41
CA VAL A 1059 -18.38 42.62 -49.53
C VAL A 1059 -17.30 41.69 -50.10
N ILE A 1060 -17.48 41.24 -51.34
CA ILE A 1060 -16.51 40.41 -52.05
C ILE A 1060 -15.60 41.32 -52.90
N ASN A 1061 -14.28 41.27 -52.70
CA ASN A 1061 -13.30 42.02 -53.49
C ASN A 1061 -12.51 41.06 -54.38
N VAL A 1062 -12.67 41.17 -55.70
CA VAL A 1062 -11.86 40.41 -56.66
C VAL A 1062 -10.61 41.24 -57.00
N ASN A 1063 -9.52 40.93 -56.32
CA ASN A 1063 -8.20 41.58 -56.45
C ASN A 1063 -7.26 40.82 -57.40
N GLY A 1064 -7.58 39.56 -57.71
CA GLY A 1064 -6.76 38.68 -58.56
C GLY A 1064 -7.32 38.49 -59.97
N ALA A 1065 -6.43 38.48 -60.96
CA ALA A 1065 -6.74 38.14 -62.33
C ALA A 1065 -7.41 36.75 -62.44
N GLN A 1066 -8.39 36.63 -63.34
CA GLN A 1066 -9.28 35.48 -63.51
C GLN A 1066 -10.19 35.11 -62.32
N GLY A 1067 -10.12 35.78 -61.17
CA GLY A 1067 -11.01 35.53 -60.04
C GLY A 1067 -12.47 35.92 -60.32
N ASN A 1068 -13.43 35.30 -59.62
CA ASN A 1068 -14.88 35.49 -59.81
C ASN A 1068 -15.56 35.96 -58.53
N GLY A 1069 -16.59 36.80 -58.64
CA GLY A 1069 -17.38 37.26 -57.49
C GLY A 1069 -18.27 36.16 -56.90
N ILE A 1070 -19.43 35.95 -57.52
CA ILE A 1070 -20.40 34.92 -57.16
C ILE A 1070 -20.70 34.08 -58.40
N ILE A 1071 -20.58 32.76 -58.31
CA ILE A 1071 -21.02 31.80 -59.34
C ILE A 1071 -22.19 31.01 -58.78
N THR A 1072 -23.25 30.85 -59.56
CA THR A 1072 -24.44 30.09 -59.17
C THR A 1072 -24.82 29.09 -60.27
N ARG A 1073 -25.14 27.85 -59.89
CA ARG A 1073 -25.63 26.76 -60.75
C ARG A 1073 -26.73 26.02 -59.98
N ALA A 1074 -27.97 26.47 -60.19
CA ALA A 1074 -29.16 25.97 -59.51
C ALA A 1074 -30.30 25.78 -60.51
N SER A 1075 -31.34 25.06 -60.09
CA SER A 1075 -32.58 24.83 -60.85
C SER A 1075 -33.78 25.63 -60.34
N THR A 1076 -33.60 26.35 -59.23
CA THR A 1076 -34.57 27.24 -58.59
C THR A 1076 -34.28 28.71 -58.89
N ASP A 1077 -35.11 29.60 -58.36
CA ASP A 1077 -34.81 31.04 -58.37
C ASP A 1077 -33.63 31.39 -57.44
N LEU A 1078 -33.03 32.56 -57.67
CA LEU A 1078 -31.87 33.10 -56.94
C LEU A 1078 -32.23 34.47 -56.35
N LYS A 1079 -31.89 34.72 -55.07
CA LYS A 1079 -31.86 36.07 -54.49
C LYS A 1079 -30.49 36.34 -53.86
N THR A 1080 -29.71 37.25 -54.44
CA THR A 1080 -28.37 37.60 -53.94
C THR A 1080 -28.25 39.07 -53.56
N GLY A 1081 -28.06 39.32 -52.26
CA GLY A 1081 -27.82 40.64 -51.69
C GLY A 1081 -26.35 40.95 -51.41
N ALA A 1082 -25.43 40.01 -51.60
CA ALA A 1082 -24.01 40.27 -51.37
C ALA A 1082 -23.47 41.34 -52.35
N SER A 1083 -22.60 42.21 -51.84
CA SER A 1083 -21.90 43.22 -52.63
C SER A 1083 -20.59 42.65 -53.19
N VAL A 1084 -20.21 43.07 -54.39
CA VAL A 1084 -19.02 42.58 -55.09
C VAL A 1084 -18.32 43.72 -55.83
N ASN A 1085 -17.03 43.91 -55.58
CA ASN A 1085 -16.17 44.81 -56.33
C ASN A 1085 -15.14 43.97 -57.10
N VAL A 1086 -15.23 43.93 -58.42
CA VAL A 1086 -14.13 43.41 -59.27
C VAL A 1086 -13.17 44.57 -59.52
N LEU A 1087 -11.96 44.46 -58.96
CA LEU A 1087 -10.96 45.53 -58.87
C LEU A 1087 -9.74 45.30 -59.76
N ASP A 1088 -9.56 44.06 -60.27
CA ASP A 1088 -8.55 43.71 -61.26
C ASP A 1088 -9.12 43.74 -62.70
N SER A 1089 -8.36 44.27 -63.66
CA SER A 1089 -8.77 44.40 -65.07
C SER A 1089 -8.85 43.08 -65.83
N ASP A 1090 -8.18 42.03 -65.36
CA ASP A 1090 -8.25 40.65 -65.86
C ASP A 1090 -9.16 39.74 -65.01
N GLY A 1091 -9.86 40.29 -64.00
CA GLY A 1091 -10.90 39.60 -63.22
C GLY A 1091 -12.11 39.17 -64.06
N LYS A 1092 -12.98 38.34 -63.49
CA LYS A 1092 -14.23 37.87 -64.14
C LYS A 1092 -15.47 38.63 -63.65
N SER A 1093 -16.64 38.09 -63.90
CA SER A 1093 -17.91 38.70 -63.54
C SER A 1093 -18.10 38.80 -62.03
N ALA A 1094 -18.83 39.85 -61.60
CA ALA A 1094 -19.23 40.02 -60.22
C ALA A 1094 -20.33 39.01 -59.82
N LEU A 1095 -21.20 38.65 -60.78
CA LEU A 1095 -22.19 37.57 -60.67
C LEU A 1095 -22.23 36.76 -61.97
N VAL A 1096 -22.23 35.42 -61.85
CA VAL A 1096 -22.45 34.47 -62.95
C VAL A 1096 -23.64 33.59 -62.60
N VAL A 1097 -24.62 33.50 -63.51
CA VAL A 1097 -25.81 32.65 -63.38
C VAL A 1097 -25.76 31.55 -64.44
N GLN A 1098 -25.63 30.31 -63.97
CA GLN A 1098 -25.60 29.08 -64.75
C GLN A 1098 -26.80 28.18 -64.37
N GLY A 1099 -26.71 26.89 -64.69
CA GLY A 1099 -27.74 25.90 -64.40
C GLY A 1099 -29.05 26.20 -65.11
N THR A 1100 -30.16 26.02 -64.42
CA THR A 1100 -31.52 26.18 -64.94
C THR A 1100 -32.36 27.27 -64.25
N THR A 1101 -31.73 28.10 -63.41
CA THR A 1101 -32.28 29.31 -62.76
C THR A 1101 -33.16 30.16 -63.68
N LYS A 1102 -34.41 30.43 -63.24
CA LYS A 1102 -35.42 31.17 -64.04
C LYS A 1102 -35.61 32.63 -63.64
N ASN A 1103 -35.61 32.94 -62.34
CA ASN A 1103 -35.73 34.31 -61.86
C ASN A 1103 -34.54 34.63 -60.95
N VAL A 1104 -33.95 35.81 -61.17
CA VAL A 1104 -32.85 36.33 -60.34
C VAL A 1104 -33.29 37.65 -59.73
N GLU A 1105 -33.17 37.77 -58.42
CA GLU A 1105 -33.25 39.04 -57.69
C GLU A 1105 -31.87 39.40 -57.14
N GLN A 1106 -31.45 40.65 -57.38
CA GLN A 1106 -30.18 41.18 -56.92
C GLN A 1106 -30.44 42.42 -56.05
N SER A 1107 -29.83 42.51 -54.87
CA SER A 1107 -30.01 43.65 -53.93
C SER A 1107 -28.71 44.27 -53.39
N GLY A 1108 -27.56 43.64 -53.63
CA GLY A 1108 -26.23 44.12 -53.23
C GLY A 1108 -25.65 45.19 -54.15
N LYS A 1109 -24.37 45.53 -53.99
CA LYS A 1109 -23.65 46.45 -54.87
C LYS A 1109 -22.63 45.71 -55.74
N LEU A 1110 -22.89 45.54 -57.03
CA LEU A 1110 -21.96 44.93 -58.00
C LEU A 1110 -21.23 46.01 -58.80
N ILE A 1111 -19.90 45.94 -58.84
CA ILE A 1111 -19.01 46.84 -59.60
C ILE A 1111 -17.97 46.00 -60.35
N SER A 1112 -17.61 46.38 -61.58
CA SER A 1112 -16.45 45.80 -62.25
C SER A 1112 -15.61 46.81 -63.04
N VAL A 1113 -14.29 46.64 -62.95
CA VAL A 1113 -13.27 47.27 -63.81
C VAL A 1113 -12.66 46.31 -64.84
N SER A 1114 -13.23 45.10 -65.00
CA SER A 1114 -12.71 44.06 -65.90
C SER A 1114 -12.88 44.41 -67.38
N ASP A 1115 -11.79 44.35 -68.14
CA ASP A 1115 -11.77 44.35 -69.61
C ASP A 1115 -12.26 43.01 -70.20
N LYS A 1116 -12.45 41.95 -69.38
CA LYS A 1116 -12.52 40.54 -69.83
C LYS A 1116 -13.86 39.85 -69.57
N ALA A 1117 -14.75 40.46 -68.79
CA ALA A 1117 -16.05 39.90 -68.43
C ALA A 1117 -17.07 41.01 -68.13
N ALA A 1118 -18.35 40.72 -68.33
CA ALA A 1118 -19.42 41.62 -67.89
C ALA A 1118 -19.51 41.71 -66.37
N VAL A 1119 -20.10 42.78 -65.81
CA VAL A 1119 -20.38 42.84 -64.35
C VAL A 1119 -21.30 41.67 -63.96
N VAL A 1120 -22.31 41.36 -64.79
CA VAL A 1120 -23.20 40.20 -64.61
C VAL A 1120 -23.25 39.35 -65.89
N ASP A 1121 -23.00 38.05 -65.74
CA ASP A 1121 -23.11 37.04 -66.79
C ASP A 1121 -24.38 36.19 -66.55
N LEU A 1122 -25.28 36.14 -67.54
CA LEU A 1122 -26.57 35.43 -67.48
C LEU A 1122 -26.69 34.35 -68.58
N ASN A 1123 -25.57 33.79 -69.05
CA ASN A 1123 -25.52 32.87 -70.20
C ASN A 1123 -26.08 31.44 -69.97
N ASN A 1124 -27.02 31.24 -69.03
CA ASN A 1124 -27.66 29.94 -68.80
C ASN A 1124 -28.69 29.53 -69.89
N GLY A 1125 -29.13 30.48 -70.74
CA GLY A 1125 -30.03 30.26 -71.87
C GLY A 1125 -31.50 29.98 -71.53
N VAL A 1126 -31.88 29.91 -70.25
CA VAL A 1126 -33.26 29.60 -69.80
C VAL A 1126 -33.85 30.62 -68.81
N LEU A 1127 -33.08 31.64 -68.40
CA LEU A 1127 -33.53 32.72 -67.54
C LEU A 1127 -34.75 33.45 -68.15
N GLU A 1128 -35.75 33.77 -67.31
CA GLU A 1128 -37.01 34.42 -67.69
C GLU A 1128 -37.09 35.86 -67.16
N SER A 1129 -36.59 36.13 -65.95
CA SER A 1129 -36.56 37.48 -65.36
C SER A 1129 -35.31 37.79 -64.53
N PHE A 1130 -34.95 39.07 -64.49
CA PHE A 1130 -33.88 39.60 -63.64
C PHE A 1130 -34.35 40.91 -63.00
N ILE A 1131 -34.36 40.98 -61.67
CA ILE A 1131 -34.81 42.14 -60.89
C ILE A 1131 -33.60 42.74 -60.16
N ASN A 1132 -33.15 43.91 -60.63
CA ASN A 1132 -32.13 44.69 -59.93
C ASN A 1132 -32.79 45.63 -58.90
N LYS A 1133 -32.59 45.34 -57.62
CA LYS A 1133 -32.87 46.25 -56.48
C LYS A 1133 -31.60 46.93 -55.96
N GLY A 1134 -30.42 46.42 -56.32
CA GLY A 1134 -29.12 46.92 -55.91
C GLY A 1134 -28.46 47.86 -56.92
N ASP A 1135 -27.13 47.93 -56.91
CA ASP A 1135 -26.35 48.65 -57.91
C ASP A 1135 -25.65 47.65 -58.86
N ILE A 1136 -25.67 47.91 -60.17
CA ILE A 1136 -24.81 47.25 -61.17
C ILE A 1136 -24.05 48.34 -61.91
N LEU A 1137 -22.73 48.38 -61.73
CA LEU A 1137 -21.86 49.47 -62.17
C LEU A 1137 -20.66 48.96 -62.97
N ALA A 1138 -20.64 49.22 -64.28
CA ALA A 1138 -19.48 48.99 -65.14
C ALA A 1138 -18.55 50.23 -65.13
N LEU A 1139 -17.25 50.04 -65.41
CA LEU A 1139 -16.25 51.10 -65.41
C LEU A 1139 -16.68 52.32 -66.24
N ASP A 1140 -17.00 52.09 -67.52
CA ASP A 1140 -17.56 53.09 -68.43
C ASP A 1140 -18.48 52.48 -69.49
N ALA A 1141 -18.95 53.29 -70.45
CA ALA A 1141 -19.88 52.89 -71.49
C ALA A 1141 -19.30 51.96 -72.59
N SER A 1142 -18.01 51.62 -72.54
CA SER A 1142 -17.40 50.59 -73.38
C SER A 1142 -17.37 49.20 -72.72
N HIS A 1143 -17.73 49.12 -71.43
CA HIS A 1143 -17.74 47.90 -70.63
C HIS A 1143 -19.15 47.33 -70.47
N THR A 1144 -19.28 46.01 -70.47
CA THR A 1144 -20.58 45.32 -70.40
C THR A 1144 -21.09 45.24 -68.96
N ALA A 1145 -22.21 45.90 -68.65
CA ALA A 1145 -22.83 45.80 -67.33
C ALA A 1145 -23.60 44.48 -67.13
N LEU A 1146 -24.20 43.93 -68.18
CA LEU A 1146 -24.96 42.68 -68.15
C LEU A 1146 -24.87 42.00 -69.51
N GLU A 1147 -24.53 40.72 -69.54
CA GLU A 1147 -24.38 39.92 -70.76
C GLU A 1147 -25.34 38.72 -70.80
N MET A 1148 -25.98 38.51 -71.97
CA MET A 1148 -26.81 37.36 -72.27
C MET A 1148 -26.76 37.06 -73.76
N ASN A 1149 -25.89 36.11 -74.15
CA ASN A 1149 -25.61 35.70 -75.53
C ASN A 1149 -26.39 34.43 -75.95
N SER A 1150 -27.22 33.87 -75.06
CA SER A 1150 -28.03 32.67 -75.29
C SER A 1150 -29.44 32.83 -74.71
N GLY A 1151 -30.41 32.04 -75.20
CA GLY A 1151 -31.81 32.05 -74.73
C GLY A 1151 -32.74 32.98 -75.53
N ASN A 1152 -33.95 33.21 -74.99
CA ASN A 1152 -35.02 33.97 -75.66
C ASN A 1152 -35.09 35.47 -75.27
N GLY A 1153 -34.18 35.93 -74.40
CA GLY A 1153 -34.23 37.25 -73.76
C GLY A 1153 -35.10 37.27 -72.50
N ILE A 1154 -34.88 38.26 -71.64
CA ILE A 1154 -35.41 38.34 -70.26
C ILE A 1154 -36.26 39.57 -69.98
N THR A 1155 -37.13 39.45 -68.98
CA THR A 1155 -37.76 40.61 -68.32
C THR A 1155 -36.77 41.23 -67.32
N PHE A 1156 -35.94 42.17 -67.77
CA PHE A 1156 -35.08 42.96 -66.89
C PHE A 1156 -35.86 44.10 -66.23
N THR A 1157 -35.83 44.16 -64.89
CA THR A 1157 -36.52 45.17 -64.08
C THR A 1157 -35.54 45.87 -63.15
N ASN A 1158 -35.23 47.15 -63.39
CA ASN A 1158 -34.53 47.98 -62.41
C ASN A 1158 -35.56 48.61 -61.45
N ALA A 1159 -35.53 48.22 -60.19
CA ALA A 1159 -36.50 48.60 -59.17
C ALA A 1159 -36.22 49.98 -58.56
N SER A 1160 -37.20 50.50 -57.81
CA SER A 1160 -37.09 51.79 -57.13
C SER A 1160 -35.92 51.82 -56.13
N GLY A 1161 -34.89 52.62 -56.44
CA GLY A 1161 -33.66 52.73 -55.64
C GLY A 1161 -32.45 52.00 -56.23
N GLY A 1162 -32.65 51.07 -57.16
CA GLY A 1162 -31.57 50.36 -57.85
C GLY A 1162 -30.90 51.20 -58.95
N LYS A 1163 -29.59 51.01 -59.15
CA LYS A 1163 -28.80 51.73 -60.17
C LYS A 1163 -28.26 50.78 -61.23
N TYR A 1164 -28.36 51.19 -62.48
CA TYR A 1164 -27.78 50.51 -63.64
C TYR A 1164 -27.07 51.58 -64.48
N CYS A 1165 -25.82 51.89 -64.10
CA CYS A 1165 -25.15 53.13 -64.47
C CYS A 1165 -23.62 52.96 -64.62
N ARG A 1166 -22.97 53.99 -65.16
CA ARG A 1166 -21.50 54.10 -65.21
C ARG A 1166 -20.89 54.36 -63.83
N SER A 1167 -19.71 53.81 -63.57
CA SER A 1167 -18.92 54.16 -62.39
C SER A 1167 -18.49 55.64 -62.45
N GLY A 1168 -18.80 56.40 -61.39
CA GLY A 1168 -18.40 57.81 -61.25
C GLY A 1168 -19.47 58.86 -61.55
N GLU A 1169 -20.67 58.49 -62.01
CA GLU A 1169 -21.79 59.44 -62.18
C GLU A 1169 -22.75 59.40 -60.97
N SER A 1170 -22.76 60.49 -60.20
CA SER A 1170 -23.84 60.81 -59.27
C SER A 1170 -25.05 61.31 -60.05
N ALA A 1171 -26.20 60.66 -59.87
CA ALA A 1171 -27.51 61.16 -60.30
C ALA A 1171 -27.97 62.35 -59.43
#